data_AF-A9H798-F1
#
_entry.id   AF-A9H798-F1
#
_cell.length_a   1.000
_cell.length_b   1.000
_cell.length_c   1.000
_cell.angle_alpha   90.00
_cell.angle_beta   90.00
_cell.angle_gamma   90.00
#
_symmetry.space_group_name_H-M   'P 1'
#
loop_
_entity.id
_entity.type
_entity.pdbx_description
1 polymer ?
#
loop_
_entity_poly.entity_id
_entity_poly.type
_entity_poly.pdbx_seq_one_letter_code
_entity_poly.pdbx_strand_id
1 'polypeptide(L)'
;MRRIRARRGGAMSAAEAEGPDSGPDAALVERLRRWIDSPNIAEELDDAVRGRVADRVARDWRADDASRAEWKEQYRRWLDVAQQVSEPKTYPWPGASNVIYPLLTIAAVQFAARAYPGIVRDRDVVRGTVVGDDSGVPAPPLAVAAGGPAWLVPPGAKRTRANAIGRHMSWQLLNEMEDWEEQTDKLLLKLSIVGTMFRKTYFDPGLQRNVSETVDPLRLCIDYNAKSFAAAPRITEEIDLYPWEVEEKIRAGLFLDDEYGCNHDAGDDEDAPVTFLEQHRRYDLDGDGYAEPYIVTIARDSGRLARIVAGFESEGVIFGAADHRIRRIDAVAYYTKFPFIPSPDSAIYDIGFGTLLHPLNAAVNTSLNQMFDAAHLANAGGGFIGSGMSLNSGSVRFQIGEYKVVNTPGATLRENLVPMQFSGPNPVLFQLLGFLVDAGREIASVKDILSGAMPGGNVPGVLGLAVIQQGLKVFSAIFKRIHRSLGMEFRKLYRLNRIYLPDEAGFRAGAEYFRVTRADYEQGSGVEPVSDPEVVTDMQQLARANFLLSFKDDPWCDGHEIRRRAFEAAAIGDIDQVLRAQPAPDLAAIGQAAEVQRRARRDAREMEIRADQQKVQQVSTLADAILHLAQARRVEGETGGNGAGGNGEGDGELAWLERQGFGTGWGGRAWTTRRSAALEAARARRLEVLGDLGEDSFRAWRHHPVSRAVLRFLEDYRDSVEQRMLGQWRAGTANPGAGARGARPRRRRGRDRGAAMGRDGGILWWGRRVMREGRILKFDQQEYVMSDWDGVNRAGYVPLDDKILVLADVHADMTSGAVQLPAEYVERQTLAAEHGTVIAVGPAAFRWNDDGTRQWVGQVPAPGDRVYFERYAGQLLKGEDGLLYRLMSQRCIAAIGTAADGKGEGA
;
A
#
# COMPACT_ATOMS: atom_id res chain seq x y z
N MET A 1 42.17 53.67 5.26
CA MET A 1 43.56 54.14 5.48
C MET A 1 44.28 54.27 4.14
N ARG A 2 44.93 55.42 3.91
CA ARG A 2 45.99 55.79 2.94
C ARG A 2 45.79 55.60 1.42
N ARG A 3 45.57 56.75 0.77
CA ARG A 3 45.96 57.12 -0.62
C ARG A 3 47.47 56.99 -0.82
N ILE A 4 47.92 56.52 -1.99
CA ILE A 4 49.09 57.08 -2.73
C ILE A 4 48.80 56.99 -4.24
N ARG A 5 48.91 58.13 -4.92
CA ARG A 5 48.83 58.36 -6.37
C ARG A 5 50.14 59.05 -6.76
N ALA A 6 50.70 58.73 -7.95
CA ALA A 6 51.72 59.44 -8.77
C ALA A 6 52.92 58.52 -9.12
N ARG A 7 53.54 58.51 -10.32
CA ARG A 7 53.33 59.10 -11.67
C ARG A 7 54.49 58.62 -12.57
N ARG A 8 54.33 58.81 -13.90
CA ARG A 8 55.30 58.73 -15.04
C ARG A 8 55.39 57.34 -15.71
N GLY A 9 55.22 57.16 -17.01
CA GLY A 9 55.04 58.08 -18.14
C GLY A 9 55.62 57.42 -19.40
N GLY A 10 54.91 57.46 -20.54
CA GLY A 10 55.42 57.00 -21.83
C GLY A 10 54.29 56.58 -22.77
N ALA A 11 54.02 57.40 -23.79
CA ALA A 11 52.96 57.21 -24.77
C ALA A 11 53.23 56.03 -25.71
N MET A 12 52.20 55.21 -25.95
CA MET A 12 52.05 54.40 -27.16
C MET A 12 50.56 54.30 -27.51
N SER A 13 50.31 54.20 -28.81
CA SER A 13 49.08 54.53 -29.55
C SER A 13 47.81 53.81 -29.12
N ALA A 14 46.69 54.53 -29.24
CA ALA A 14 45.32 54.11 -29.02
C ALA A 14 44.73 53.26 -30.15
N ALA A 15 45.42 52.22 -30.59
CA ALA A 15 44.87 51.21 -31.47
C ALA A 15 45.63 49.91 -31.21
N GLU A 16 44.93 48.78 -31.16
CA GLU A 16 45.45 47.41 -30.91
C GLU A 16 45.48 46.96 -29.45
N ALA A 17 44.29 46.78 -28.87
CA ALA A 17 44.03 45.78 -27.83
C ALA A 17 42.55 45.35 -27.83
N GLU A 18 42.00 45.01 -29.00
CA GLU A 18 40.77 44.22 -29.08
C GLU A 18 41.18 42.75 -29.19
N GLY A 19 41.00 42.00 -28.10
CA GLY A 19 41.13 40.54 -28.10
C GLY A 19 39.92 39.90 -28.79
N PRO A 20 40.11 38.80 -29.55
CA PRO A 20 39.03 38.12 -30.26
C PRO A 20 38.39 37.08 -29.32
N ASP A 21 37.40 37.49 -28.52
CA ASP A 21 36.33 36.63 -27.97
C ASP A 21 35.52 37.36 -26.87
N SER A 22 34.82 38.44 -27.25
CA SER A 22 33.71 38.96 -26.43
C SER A 22 32.50 39.15 -27.35
N GLY A 23 31.79 38.05 -27.59
CA GLY A 23 30.51 38.12 -28.28
C GLY A 23 29.50 39.01 -27.52
N PRO A 24 28.44 39.51 -28.19
CA PRO A 24 27.36 40.27 -27.56
C PRO A 24 26.75 39.59 -26.32
N ASP A 25 26.92 38.27 -26.19
CA ASP A 25 26.42 37.42 -25.10
C ASP A 25 27.22 37.58 -23.79
N ALA A 26 28.49 38.02 -23.81
CA ALA A 26 29.30 38.15 -22.58
C ALA A 26 28.83 39.32 -21.69
N ALA A 27 28.44 40.44 -22.31
CA ALA A 27 27.84 41.57 -21.61
C ALA A 27 26.46 41.22 -21.03
N LEU A 28 25.72 40.35 -21.71
CA LEU A 28 24.40 39.88 -21.33
C LEU A 28 24.48 38.94 -20.12
N VAL A 29 25.42 37.99 -20.11
CA VAL A 29 25.70 37.13 -18.95
C VAL A 29 26.13 37.94 -17.73
N GLU A 30 26.95 38.99 -17.92
CA GLU A 30 27.36 39.87 -16.81
C GLU A 30 26.19 40.70 -16.28
N ARG A 31 25.27 41.14 -17.15
CA ARG A 31 24.01 41.80 -16.75
C ARG A 31 23.12 40.85 -15.94
N LEU A 32 22.96 39.59 -16.39
CA LEU A 32 22.18 38.58 -15.67
C LEU A 32 22.78 38.26 -14.30
N ARG A 33 24.11 38.16 -14.19
CA ARG A 33 24.79 38.01 -12.90
C ARG A 33 24.51 39.15 -11.94
N ARG A 34 24.56 40.39 -12.44
CA ARG A 34 24.19 41.56 -11.65
C ARG A 34 22.73 41.53 -11.19
N TRP A 35 21.83 41.08 -12.06
CA TRP A 35 20.40 40.97 -11.74
C TRP A 35 20.07 39.86 -10.74
N ILE A 36 20.90 38.82 -10.62
CA ILE A 36 20.75 37.79 -9.57
C ILE A 36 20.99 38.39 -8.18
N ASP A 37 22.00 39.26 -8.06
CA ASP A 37 22.36 39.89 -6.78
C ASP A 37 21.53 41.15 -6.47
N SER A 38 20.76 41.66 -7.44
CA SER A 38 19.96 42.87 -7.26
C SER A 38 18.69 42.59 -6.45
N PRO A 39 18.42 43.35 -5.37
CA PRO A 39 17.22 43.17 -4.56
C PRO A 39 15.93 43.55 -5.31
N ASN A 40 16.04 44.49 -6.27
CA ASN A 40 14.96 44.93 -7.14
C ASN A 40 15.50 45.37 -8.51
N ILE A 41 15.25 44.57 -9.55
CA ILE A 41 15.64 44.86 -10.94
C ILE A 41 14.81 46.04 -11.49
N ALA A 42 13.63 46.31 -10.92
CA ALA A 42 12.74 47.34 -11.42
C ALA A 42 13.37 48.73 -11.40
N GLU A 43 14.29 49.02 -10.47
CA GLU A 43 15.00 50.32 -10.37
C GLU A 43 15.83 50.64 -11.62
N GLU A 44 16.38 49.63 -12.29
CA GLU A 44 17.22 49.80 -13.48
C GLU A 44 16.41 49.91 -14.78
N LEU A 45 15.10 49.63 -14.75
CA LEU A 45 14.23 49.60 -15.93
C LEU A 45 13.51 50.93 -16.17
N ASP A 46 13.29 51.27 -17.45
CA ASP A 46 12.50 52.43 -17.86
C ASP A 46 11.01 52.29 -17.48
N ASP A 47 10.34 53.40 -17.16
CA ASP A 47 8.92 53.42 -16.78
C ASP A 47 7.98 52.81 -17.84
N ALA A 48 8.31 52.97 -19.12
CA ALA A 48 7.55 52.35 -20.20
C ALA A 48 7.65 50.81 -20.19
N VAL A 49 8.80 50.25 -19.79
CA VAL A 49 8.98 48.81 -19.63
C VAL A 49 8.22 48.33 -18.40
N ARG A 50 8.33 49.06 -17.28
CA ARG A 50 7.61 48.77 -16.02
C ARG A 50 6.10 48.68 -16.25
N GLY A 51 5.52 49.67 -16.94
CA GLY A 51 4.08 49.68 -17.27
C GLY A 51 3.66 48.50 -18.14
N ARG A 52 4.43 48.16 -19.18
CA ARG A 52 4.14 46.98 -20.03
C ARG A 52 4.19 45.66 -19.26
N VAL A 53 5.14 45.51 -18.34
CA VAL A 53 5.25 44.32 -17.48
C VAL A 53 4.05 44.25 -16.54
N ALA A 54 3.69 45.35 -15.88
CA ALA A 54 2.55 45.40 -14.96
C ALA A 54 1.21 45.08 -15.65
N ASP A 55 0.95 45.69 -16.80
CA ASP A 55 -0.25 45.42 -17.62
C ASP A 55 -0.34 43.95 -18.04
N ARG A 56 0.81 43.35 -18.36
CA ARG A 56 0.88 41.94 -18.76
C ARG A 56 0.55 41.02 -17.58
N VAL A 57 1.14 41.27 -16.42
CA VAL A 57 0.88 40.49 -15.19
C VAL A 57 -0.59 40.57 -14.80
N ALA A 58 -1.17 41.78 -14.77
CA ALA A 58 -2.57 41.98 -14.44
C ALA A 58 -3.53 41.28 -15.41
N ARG A 59 -3.24 41.30 -16.72
CA ARG A 59 -4.04 40.60 -17.74
C ARG A 59 -3.96 39.09 -17.59
N ASP A 60 -2.76 38.56 -17.39
CA ASP A 60 -2.51 37.14 -17.24
C ASP A 60 -3.20 36.60 -15.96
N TRP A 61 -3.16 37.34 -14.84
CA TRP A 61 -3.88 37.00 -13.61
C TRP A 61 -5.39 36.94 -13.81
N ARG A 62 -6.01 37.95 -14.45
CA ARG A 62 -7.46 37.94 -14.73
C ARG A 62 -7.88 36.73 -15.57
N ALA A 63 -7.05 36.32 -16.52
CA ALA A 63 -7.33 35.14 -17.35
C ALA A 63 -7.27 33.84 -16.52
N ASP A 64 -6.27 33.70 -15.66
CA ASP A 64 -6.13 32.52 -14.79
C ASP A 64 -7.24 32.48 -13.74
N ASP A 65 -7.63 33.62 -13.16
CA ASP A 65 -8.68 33.68 -12.15
C ASP A 65 -10.05 33.32 -12.73
N ALA A 66 -10.34 33.79 -13.94
CA ALA A 66 -11.55 33.41 -14.68
C ALA A 66 -11.58 31.90 -14.97
N SER A 67 -10.43 31.27 -15.25
CA SER A 67 -10.35 29.83 -15.54
C SER A 67 -10.76 28.94 -14.36
N ARG A 68 -10.60 29.43 -13.13
CA ARG A 68 -10.87 28.69 -11.87
C ARG A 68 -12.15 29.14 -11.14
N ALA A 69 -12.97 30.00 -11.76
CA ALA A 69 -14.12 30.63 -11.08
C ALA A 69 -15.15 29.61 -10.55
N GLU A 70 -15.52 28.61 -11.36
CA GLU A 70 -16.45 27.56 -10.95
C GLU A 70 -15.89 26.76 -9.76
N TRP A 71 -14.62 26.40 -9.83
CA TRP A 71 -13.94 25.67 -8.76
C TRP A 71 -13.86 26.51 -7.47
N LYS A 72 -13.60 27.82 -7.57
CA LYS A 72 -13.61 28.75 -6.41
C LYS A 72 -14.97 28.81 -5.73
N GLU A 73 -16.05 28.79 -6.49
CA GLU A 73 -17.41 28.79 -5.93
C GLU A 73 -17.71 27.48 -5.19
N GLN A 74 -17.37 26.34 -5.78
CA GLN A 74 -17.52 25.03 -5.14
C GLN A 74 -16.67 24.93 -3.86
N TYR A 75 -15.43 25.41 -3.91
CA TYR A 75 -14.52 25.48 -2.76
C TYR A 75 -15.18 26.18 -1.57
N ARG A 76 -15.78 27.36 -1.78
CA ARG A 76 -16.44 28.14 -0.72
C ARG A 76 -17.60 27.37 -0.12
N ARG A 77 -18.47 26.80 -0.97
CA ARG A 77 -19.60 25.96 -0.52
C ARG A 77 -19.16 24.77 0.33
N TRP A 78 -18.03 24.12 -0.02
CA TRP A 78 -17.51 23.01 0.79
C TRP A 78 -17.01 23.45 2.15
N LEU A 79 -16.36 24.62 2.23
CA LEU A 79 -15.94 25.19 3.51
C LEU A 79 -17.14 25.60 4.38
N ASP A 80 -18.16 26.22 3.82
CA ASP A 80 -19.37 26.62 4.56
C ASP A 80 -20.07 25.41 5.18
N VAL A 81 -20.17 24.32 4.41
CA VAL A 81 -20.72 23.03 4.88
C VAL A 81 -19.84 22.42 5.97
N ALA A 82 -18.51 22.50 5.84
CA ALA A 82 -17.59 21.98 6.85
C ALA A 82 -17.60 22.80 8.16
N GLN A 83 -17.81 24.11 8.06
CA GLN A 83 -17.99 25.03 9.19
C GLN A 83 -19.39 24.97 9.79
N GLN A 84 -20.33 24.27 9.15
CA GLN A 84 -21.73 24.15 9.56
C GLN A 84 -22.44 25.51 9.64
N VAL A 85 -22.10 26.43 8.73
CA VAL A 85 -22.75 27.74 8.66
C VAL A 85 -24.20 27.55 8.22
N SER A 86 -25.15 27.81 9.14
CA SER A 86 -26.58 27.71 8.86
C SER A 86 -27.18 29.09 8.59
N GLU A 87 -27.72 29.26 7.39
CA GLU A 87 -28.49 30.46 7.02
C GLU A 87 -29.98 30.29 7.32
N PRO A 88 -30.71 31.35 7.69
CA PRO A 88 -32.14 31.26 7.91
C PRO A 88 -32.86 30.92 6.61
N LYS A 89 -33.58 29.79 6.59
CA LYS A 89 -34.38 29.39 5.42
C LYS A 89 -35.73 30.09 5.41
N THR A 90 -36.11 30.54 4.23
CA THR A 90 -37.43 31.13 3.93
C THR A 90 -38.37 30.17 3.20
N TYR A 91 -37.83 29.07 2.68
CA TYR A 91 -38.57 27.99 2.04
C TYR A 91 -38.48 26.71 2.88
N PRO A 92 -39.59 25.99 3.13
CA PRO A 92 -40.96 26.23 2.64
C PRO A 92 -41.70 27.41 3.30
N TRP A 93 -41.30 27.84 4.50
CA TRP A 93 -41.81 29.05 5.16
C TRP A 93 -40.68 29.79 5.90
N PRO A 94 -40.86 31.09 6.23
CA PRO A 94 -39.89 31.84 7.03
C PRO A 94 -39.58 31.14 8.37
N GLY A 95 -38.32 30.84 8.61
CA GLY A 95 -37.88 30.15 9.83
C GLY A 95 -38.07 28.62 9.79
N ALA A 96 -38.19 28.02 8.60
CA ALA A 96 -38.14 26.57 8.44
C ALA A 96 -36.80 25.99 8.95
N SER A 97 -36.82 24.71 9.32
CA SER A 97 -35.65 24.05 9.92
C SER A 97 -34.46 24.06 8.97
N ASN A 98 -33.29 24.47 9.48
CA ASN A 98 -32.03 24.40 8.74
C ASN A 98 -30.89 23.82 9.59
N VAL A 99 -30.99 22.53 9.85
CA VAL A 99 -29.95 21.71 10.47
C VAL A 99 -28.98 21.21 9.39
N ILE A 100 -27.69 21.32 9.69
CA ILE A 100 -26.60 20.81 8.86
C ILE A 100 -26.00 19.59 9.56
N TYR A 101 -25.96 18.46 8.88
CA TYR A 101 -25.31 17.26 9.37
C TYR A 101 -23.78 17.35 9.14
N PRO A 102 -22.96 17.09 10.18
CA PRO A 102 -21.51 17.31 10.11
C PRO A 102 -20.74 16.16 9.45
N LEU A 103 -21.26 15.56 8.36
CA LEU A 103 -20.60 14.42 7.69
C LEU A 103 -19.18 14.77 7.21
N LEU A 104 -19.06 15.91 6.52
CA LEU A 104 -17.79 16.39 5.97
C LEU A 104 -16.80 16.77 7.09
N THR A 105 -17.28 17.44 8.12
CA THR A 105 -16.47 17.84 9.29
C THR A 105 -15.93 16.62 10.03
N ILE A 106 -16.76 15.60 10.26
CA ILE A 106 -16.33 14.35 10.92
C ILE A 106 -15.26 13.66 10.09
N ALA A 107 -15.44 13.54 8.77
CA ALA A 107 -14.46 12.92 7.89
C ALA A 107 -13.12 13.67 7.90
N ALA A 108 -13.15 15.00 7.85
CA ALA A 108 -11.97 15.85 7.84
C ALA A 108 -11.18 15.77 9.16
N VAL A 109 -11.87 15.92 10.30
CA VAL A 109 -11.25 15.84 11.64
C VAL A 109 -10.64 14.45 11.87
N GLN A 110 -11.35 13.39 11.48
CA GLN A 110 -10.82 12.04 11.62
C GLN A 110 -9.60 11.76 10.73
N PHE A 111 -9.52 12.36 9.54
CA PHE A 111 -8.33 12.28 8.71
C PHE A 111 -7.16 13.01 9.38
N ALA A 112 -7.36 14.28 9.79
CA ALA A 112 -6.32 15.09 10.44
C ALA A 112 -5.78 14.42 11.71
N ALA A 113 -6.67 13.90 12.58
CA ALA A 113 -6.30 13.21 13.81
C ALA A 113 -5.44 11.95 13.58
N ARG A 114 -5.58 11.29 12.42
CA ARG A 114 -4.74 10.14 12.04
C ARG A 114 -3.47 10.56 11.31
N ALA A 115 -3.55 11.66 10.56
CA ALA A 115 -2.46 12.11 9.72
C ALA A 115 -1.36 12.84 10.48
N TYR A 116 -1.76 13.66 11.45
CA TYR A 116 -0.85 14.47 12.22
C TYR A 116 0.18 13.63 13.00
N PRO A 117 -0.19 12.60 13.81
CA PRO A 117 0.79 11.74 14.48
C PRO A 117 1.62 10.89 13.51
N GLY A 118 1.11 10.65 12.30
CA GLY A 118 1.86 9.97 11.26
C GLY A 118 3.02 10.82 10.73
N ILE A 119 2.83 12.14 10.67
CA ILE A 119 3.76 13.12 10.12
C ILE A 119 4.75 13.61 11.18
N VAL A 120 4.23 14.06 12.33
CA VAL A 120 5.02 14.52 13.46
C VAL A 120 5.10 13.39 14.48
N ARG A 121 6.26 12.72 14.54
CA ARG A 121 6.55 11.67 15.53
C ARG A 121 7.61 12.17 16.50
N ASP A 122 7.23 12.33 17.76
CA ASP A 122 8.10 12.80 18.82
C ASP A 122 8.85 14.09 18.42
N ARG A 123 10.19 14.04 18.36
CA ARG A 123 11.06 15.17 18.02
C ARG A 123 11.74 15.02 16.65
N ASP A 124 11.45 13.96 15.91
CA ASP A 124 12.11 13.64 14.64
C ASP A 124 11.09 13.75 13.49
N VAL A 125 11.21 14.81 12.69
CA VAL A 125 10.37 15.08 11.52
C VAL A 125 11.10 14.79 10.22
N VAL A 126 12.42 15.06 10.19
CA VAL A 126 13.29 14.92 9.02
C VAL A 126 14.35 13.83 9.29
N ARG A 127 14.44 12.86 8.37
CA ARG A 127 15.44 11.81 8.38
C ARG A 127 16.48 12.14 7.32
N GLY A 128 17.76 12.19 7.71
CA GLY A 128 18.84 12.25 6.73
C GLY A 128 19.02 10.91 6.04
N THR A 129 19.13 10.92 4.72
CA THR A 129 19.44 9.73 3.92
C THR A 129 20.87 9.80 3.41
N VAL A 130 21.57 8.67 3.50
CA VAL A 130 22.95 8.56 3.02
C VAL A 130 22.91 8.30 1.52
N VAL A 131 23.52 9.20 0.74
CA VAL A 131 23.66 9.04 -0.70
C VAL A 131 24.99 8.34 -1.01
N GLY A 132 24.91 7.19 -1.67
CA GLY A 132 26.06 6.36 -2.03
C GLY A 132 26.54 5.44 -0.91
N ASP A 133 27.66 4.74 -1.15
CA ASP A 133 28.22 3.80 -0.17
C ASP A 133 28.95 4.55 0.97
N ASP A 134 28.80 4.02 2.19
CA ASP A 134 29.34 4.54 3.46
C ASP A 134 30.49 3.65 3.98
N SER A 135 31.10 2.88 3.09
CA SER A 135 32.27 2.01 3.36
C SER A 135 33.57 2.78 3.64
N GLY A 136 33.53 4.12 3.61
CA GLY A 136 34.68 5.00 3.85
C GLY A 136 35.60 5.16 2.64
N VAL A 137 36.46 6.19 2.66
CA VAL A 137 37.51 6.38 1.64
C VAL A 137 38.87 6.22 2.32
N PRO A 138 39.68 5.20 1.99
CA PRO A 138 41.00 5.04 2.57
C PRO A 138 41.94 6.17 2.11
N ALA A 139 42.76 6.69 3.02
CA ALA A 139 43.73 7.74 2.72
C ALA A 139 44.91 7.21 1.90
N PRO A 140 45.53 8.02 1.03
CA PRO A 140 46.72 7.62 0.29
C PRO A 140 47.90 7.26 1.22
N PRO A 141 48.77 6.32 0.81
CA PRO A 141 49.72 5.63 1.71
C PRO A 141 50.83 6.50 2.33
N LEU A 142 50.91 7.80 2.05
CA LEU A 142 51.96 8.69 2.57
C LEU A 142 51.73 9.19 4.01
N ALA A 143 50.61 8.86 4.64
CA ALA A 143 50.24 9.35 5.97
C ALA A 143 50.13 8.24 7.05
N VAL A 144 50.88 7.14 6.91
CA VAL A 144 50.79 6.01 7.85
C VAL A 144 51.95 6.05 8.85
N ALA A 145 51.73 6.67 10.00
CA ALA A 145 52.61 6.59 11.17
C ALA A 145 51.81 6.27 12.45
N ALA A 146 50.89 5.30 12.40
CA ALA A 146 50.40 4.52 13.57
C ALA A 146 49.29 3.53 13.16
N GLY A 147 49.63 2.24 13.07
CA GLY A 147 48.77 1.13 13.54
C GLY A 147 47.34 0.90 13.02
N GLY A 148 46.86 1.58 11.99
CA GLY A 148 45.54 1.32 11.38
C GLY A 148 45.40 1.92 9.98
N PRO A 149 44.38 1.52 9.18
CA PRO A 149 44.08 2.20 7.93
C PRO A 149 43.73 3.66 8.23
N ALA A 150 44.55 4.60 7.76
CA ALA A 150 44.21 6.01 7.79
C ALA A 150 43.03 6.24 6.83
N TRP A 151 41.95 6.85 7.31
CA TRP A 151 40.76 7.13 6.50
C TRP A 151 40.73 8.61 6.12
N LEU A 152 40.49 8.92 4.85
CA LEU A 152 40.17 10.28 4.41
C LEU A 152 38.75 10.66 4.89
N VAL A 153 37.82 9.70 4.80
CA VAL A 153 36.49 9.76 5.38
C VAL A 153 36.24 8.42 6.10
N PRO A 154 36.04 8.40 7.43
CA PRO A 154 35.85 7.14 8.14
C PRO A 154 34.54 6.46 7.72
N PRO A 155 34.47 5.11 7.74
CA PRO A 155 33.22 4.39 7.50
C PRO A 155 32.18 4.82 8.54
N GLY A 156 30.96 5.13 8.09
CA GLY A 156 29.90 5.64 8.97
C GLY A 156 29.86 7.18 9.11
N ALA A 157 30.84 7.91 8.55
CA ALA A 157 30.86 9.37 8.62
C ALA A 157 29.69 10.01 7.88
N LYS A 158 29.30 9.45 6.72
CA LYS A 158 28.16 9.99 5.95
C LYS A 158 26.85 9.77 6.69
N ARG A 159 26.69 8.63 7.37
CA ARG A 159 25.52 8.37 8.24
C ARG A 159 25.46 9.30 9.44
N THR A 160 26.59 9.53 10.09
CA THR A 160 26.67 10.45 11.23
C THR A 160 26.28 11.87 10.81
N ARG A 161 26.76 12.33 9.65
CA ARG A 161 26.37 13.61 9.06
C ARG A 161 24.89 13.65 8.71
N ALA A 162 24.37 12.64 8.00
CA ALA A 162 22.97 12.58 7.63
C ALA A 162 22.05 12.66 8.86
N ASN A 163 22.40 11.94 9.94
CA ASN A 163 21.68 12.02 11.20
C ASN A 163 21.76 13.41 11.84
N ALA A 164 22.92 14.08 11.79
CA ALA A 164 23.07 15.45 12.30
C ALA A 164 22.23 16.45 11.51
N ILE A 165 22.21 16.36 10.18
CA ILE A 165 21.37 17.18 9.30
C ILE A 165 19.88 16.95 9.59
N GLY A 166 19.46 15.68 9.70
CA GLY A 166 18.07 15.34 10.01
C GLY A 166 17.61 15.91 11.36
N ARG A 167 18.47 15.83 12.39
CA ARG A 167 18.21 16.42 13.70
C ARG A 167 18.17 17.95 13.66
N HIS A 168 19.07 18.60 12.92
CA HIS A 168 19.08 20.05 12.77
C HIS A 168 17.80 20.54 12.08
N MET A 169 17.41 19.91 10.97
CA MET A 169 16.20 20.29 10.25
C MET A 169 14.93 20.00 11.06
N SER A 170 14.90 18.91 11.84
CA SER A 170 13.78 18.62 12.75
C SER A 170 13.67 19.67 13.84
N TRP A 171 14.80 20.07 14.45
CA TRP A 171 14.84 21.18 15.41
C TRP A 171 14.43 22.51 14.78
N GLN A 172 14.86 22.80 13.56
CA GLN A 172 14.49 24.02 12.84
C GLN A 172 12.97 24.09 12.62
N LEU A 173 12.35 22.99 12.17
CA LEU A 173 10.91 22.94 11.94
C LEU A 173 10.08 23.03 13.22
N LEU A 174 10.54 22.44 14.33
CA LEU A 174 9.77 22.38 15.58
C LEU A 174 10.04 23.56 16.53
N ASN A 175 11.25 24.12 16.53
CA ASN A 175 11.68 25.11 17.51
C ASN A 175 12.01 26.47 16.89
N GLU A 176 12.71 26.53 15.75
CA GLU A 176 13.03 27.80 15.09
C GLU A 176 11.80 28.36 14.33
N MET A 177 10.95 27.45 13.85
CA MET A 177 9.73 27.72 13.07
C MET A 177 8.48 27.26 13.83
N GLU A 178 8.20 27.87 14.99
CA GLU A 178 7.05 27.49 15.84
C GLU A 178 5.71 27.42 15.07
N ASP A 179 5.53 28.32 14.08
CA ASP A 179 4.32 28.37 13.24
C ASP A 179 4.15 27.12 12.34
N TRP A 180 5.22 26.37 12.07
CA TRP A 180 5.19 25.28 11.10
C TRP A 180 4.28 24.14 11.53
N GLU A 181 4.30 23.76 12.81
CA GLU A 181 3.50 22.65 13.33
C GLU A 181 2.00 23.01 13.32
N GLU A 182 1.64 24.19 13.83
CA GLU A 182 0.26 24.69 13.83
C GLU A 182 -0.28 24.82 12.39
N GLN A 183 0.52 25.37 11.48
CA GLN A 183 0.13 25.47 10.07
C GLN A 183 0.01 24.10 9.41
N THR A 184 0.82 23.11 9.80
CA THR A 184 0.72 21.75 9.27
C THR A 184 -0.57 21.07 9.70
N ASP A 185 -0.99 21.23 10.95
CA ASP A 185 -2.27 20.71 11.42
C ASP A 185 -3.45 21.35 10.66
N LYS A 186 -3.45 22.69 10.55
CA LYS A 186 -4.44 23.44 9.75
C LYS A 186 -4.45 23.00 8.28
N LEU A 187 -3.27 22.77 7.69
CA LEU A 187 -3.11 22.28 6.32
C LEU A 187 -3.75 20.91 6.17
N LEU A 188 -3.51 19.95 7.05
CA LEU A 188 -4.05 18.59 6.96
C LEU A 188 -5.58 18.58 7.04
N LEU A 189 -6.15 19.41 7.92
CA LEU A 189 -7.60 19.56 8.03
C LEU A 189 -8.20 20.13 6.75
N LYS A 190 -7.72 21.29 6.28
CA LYS A 190 -8.23 21.94 5.06
C LYS A 190 -8.00 21.09 3.80
N LEU A 191 -6.85 20.44 3.71
CA LEU A 191 -6.47 19.56 2.59
C LEU A 191 -7.49 18.44 2.39
N SER A 192 -7.98 17.85 3.48
CA SER A 192 -8.98 16.77 3.41
C SER A 192 -10.35 17.25 2.90
N ILE A 193 -10.69 18.52 3.12
CA ILE A 193 -11.96 19.12 2.68
C ILE A 193 -11.86 19.50 1.20
N VAL A 194 -10.86 20.32 0.87
CA VAL A 194 -10.73 20.95 -0.45
C VAL A 194 -10.07 20.02 -1.48
N GLY A 195 -9.00 19.33 -1.07
CA GLY A 195 -8.22 18.44 -1.92
C GLY A 195 -6.82 18.93 -2.27
N THR A 196 -6.60 20.25 -2.34
CA THR A 196 -5.30 20.84 -2.66
C THR A 196 -4.94 21.87 -1.59
N MET A 197 -3.68 21.92 -1.18
CA MET A 197 -3.10 23.00 -0.38
C MET A 197 -1.69 23.31 -0.89
N PHE A 198 -1.14 24.48 -0.57
CA PHE A 198 0.21 24.86 -0.98
C PHE A 198 1.04 25.31 0.23
N ARG A 199 2.36 25.15 0.17
CA ARG A 199 3.31 25.81 1.07
C ARG A 199 4.31 26.64 0.27
N LYS A 200 4.57 27.87 0.70
CA LYS A 200 5.64 28.72 0.19
C LYS A 200 6.83 28.63 1.16
N THR A 201 7.99 28.22 0.64
CA THR A 201 9.21 28.10 1.45
C THR A 201 10.26 29.07 0.93
N TYR A 202 10.70 30.00 1.78
CA TYR A 202 11.65 31.05 1.43
C TYR A 202 12.48 31.46 2.65
N PHE A 203 13.58 32.17 2.42
CA PHE A 203 14.35 32.81 3.48
C PHE A 203 13.86 34.23 3.64
N ASP A 204 13.53 34.64 4.86
CA ASP A 204 13.12 36.01 5.16
C ASP A 204 14.33 36.83 5.63
N PRO A 205 14.79 37.84 4.86
CA PRO A 205 15.90 38.70 5.27
C PRO A 205 15.62 39.53 6.53
N GLY A 206 14.36 39.84 6.84
CA GLY A 206 14.00 40.61 8.04
C GLY A 206 14.16 39.78 9.31
N LEU A 207 13.64 38.55 9.29
CA LEU A 207 13.71 37.62 10.42
C LEU A 207 15.02 36.82 10.49
N GLN A 208 15.85 36.84 9.43
CA GLN A 208 17.09 36.07 9.30
C GLN A 208 16.91 34.56 9.53
N ARG A 209 15.72 34.03 9.20
CA ARG A 209 15.37 32.60 9.34
C ARG A 209 14.64 32.10 8.10
N ASN A 210 14.62 30.79 7.94
CA ASN A 210 13.76 30.15 6.94
C ASN A 210 12.30 30.22 7.39
N VAL A 211 11.41 30.49 6.44
CA VAL A 211 9.96 30.53 6.63
C VAL A 211 9.32 29.53 5.68
N SER A 212 8.37 28.75 6.21
CA SER A 212 7.53 27.85 5.43
C SER A 212 6.09 28.14 5.81
N GLU A 213 5.39 28.84 4.93
CA GLU A 213 4.04 29.33 5.16
C GLU A 213 3.03 28.55 4.32
N THR A 214 1.89 28.19 4.93
CA THR A 214 0.78 27.55 4.22
C THR A 214 -0.04 28.59 3.46
N VAL A 215 -0.11 28.43 2.14
CA VAL A 215 -0.86 29.31 1.23
C VAL A 215 -2.17 28.65 0.86
N ASP A 216 -3.27 29.38 1.07
CA ASP A 216 -4.60 28.93 0.69
C ASP A 216 -4.74 28.90 -0.85
N PRO A 217 -5.27 27.81 -1.43
CA PRO A 217 -5.55 27.73 -2.86
C PRO A 217 -6.40 28.87 -3.44
N LEU A 218 -7.23 29.53 -2.62
CA LEU A 218 -7.97 30.71 -3.08
C LEU A 218 -7.05 31.88 -3.43
N ARG A 219 -5.95 32.05 -2.67
CA ARG A 219 -4.95 33.12 -2.87
C ARG A 219 -3.90 32.76 -3.92
N LEU A 220 -3.63 31.47 -4.14
CA LEU A 220 -2.69 31.03 -5.19
C LEU A 220 -3.41 30.71 -6.50
N CYS A 221 -3.32 31.63 -7.46
CA CYS A 221 -3.88 31.50 -8.81
C CYS A 221 -2.93 30.77 -9.76
N ILE A 222 -3.45 29.70 -10.35
CA ILE A 222 -2.79 28.90 -11.38
C ILE A 222 -3.85 28.54 -12.43
N ASP A 223 -3.45 28.56 -13.69
CA ASP A 223 -4.28 28.07 -14.80
C ASP A 223 -4.82 26.67 -14.50
N TYR A 224 -6.15 26.56 -14.49
CA TYR A 224 -6.87 25.34 -14.16
C TYR A 224 -6.48 24.15 -15.05
N ASN A 225 -6.15 24.43 -16.31
CA ASN A 225 -5.83 23.41 -17.32
C ASN A 225 -4.33 23.09 -17.44
N ALA A 226 -3.50 23.59 -16.51
CA ALA A 226 -2.08 23.31 -16.51
C ALA A 226 -1.80 21.83 -16.25
N LYS A 227 -0.91 21.23 -17.07
CA LYS A 227 -0.57 19.79 -16.99
C LYS A 227 0.09 19.38 -15.68
N SER A 228 0.90 20.27 -15.11
CA SER A 228 1.59 20.03 -13.84
C SER A 228 2.01 21.34 -13.21
N PHE A 229 2.19 21.31 -11.89
CA PHE A 229 2.64 22.47 -11.12
C PHE A 229 4.00 23.01 -11.59
N ALA A 230 4.94 22.11 -11.93
CA ALA A 230 6.28 22.50 -12.38
C ALA A 230 6.32 23.01 -13.82
N ALA A 231 5.34 22.63 -14.66
CA ALA A 231 5.24 23.06 -16.05
C ALA A 231 4.26 24.24 -16.22
N ALA A 232 3.64 24.70 -15.14
CA ALA A 232 2.76 25.86 -15.18
C ALA A 232 3.56 27.07 -15.70
N PRO A 233 3.04 27.79 -16.71
CA PRO A 233 3.78 28.91 -17.31
C PRO A 233 3.93 30.09 -16.35
N ARG A 234 3.00 30.20 -15.40
CA ARG A 234 2.96 31.24 -14.37
C ARG A 234 2.20 30.74 -13.13
N ILE A 235 2.57 31.28 -11.97
CA ILE A 235 1.92 31.05 -10.68
C ILE A 235 1.78 32.44 -10.04
N THR A 236 0.57 32.83 -9.65
CA THR A 236 0.31 34.16 -9.06
C THR A 236 -0.23 34.00 -7.65
N GLU A 237 0.40 34.62 -6.67
CA GLU A 237 -0.07 34.69 -5.29
C GLU A 237 -0.66 36.07 -4.98
N GLU A 238 -1.85 36.08 -4.37
CA GLU A 238 -2.48 37.26 -3.78
C GLU A 238 -1.98 37.42 -2.34
N ILE A 239 -1.23 38.49 -2.07
CA ILE A 239 -0.61 38.80 -0.78
C ILE A 239 -1.22 40.10 -0.28
N ASP A 240 -1.80 40.08 0.91
CA ASP A 240 -2.32 41.28 1.57
C ASP A 240 -1.22 41.81 2.50
N LEU A 241 -0.81 43.06 2.31
CA LEU A 241 0.20 43.73 3.14
C LEU A 241 -0.41 44.96 3.79
N TYR A 242 -0.19 45.13 5.09
CA TYR A 242 -0.60 46.33 5.81
C TYR A 242 0.24 47.54 5.37
N PRO A 243 -0.30 48.77 5.47
CA PRO A 243 0.41 49.98 5.05
C PRO A 243 1.82 50.12 5.67
N TRP A 244 2.00 49.73 6.93
CA TRP A 244 3.30 49.76 7.60
C TRP A 244 4.28 48.70 7.06
N GLU A 245 3.81 47.52 6.65
CA GLU A 245 4.65 46.49 6.02
C GLU A 245 5.11 46.93 4.62
N VAL A 246 4.27 47.67 3.90
CA VAL A 246 4.62 48.27 2.61
C VAL A 246 5.73 49.30 2.82
N GLU A 247 5.58 50.20 3.80
CA GLU A 247 6.60 51.20 4.14
C GLU A 247 7.92 50.56 4.57
N GLU A 248 7.90 49.50 5.38
CA GLU A 248 9.11 48.75 5.76
C GLU A 248 9.82 48.16 4.53
N LYS A 249 9.07 47.64 3.55
CA LYS A 249 9.62 47.09 2.30
C LYS A 249 10.18 48.17 1.38
N ILE A 250 9.58 49.36 1.34
CA ILE A 250 10.13 50.53 0.61
C ILE A 250 11.45 50.96 1.26
N ARG A 251 11.47 51.10 2.60
CA ARG A 251 12.69 51.48 3.35
C ARG A 251 13.81 50.45 3.26
N ALA A 252 13.47 49.17 3.14
CA ALA A 252 14.42 48.09 2.91
C ALA A 252 14.97 48.06 1.47
N GLY A 253 14.48 48.92 0.56
CA GLY A 253 14.85 48.91 -0.86
C GLY A 253 14.34 47.68 -1.62
N LEU A 254 13.31 47.01 -1.09
CA LEU A 254 12.70 45.85 -1.75
C LEU A 254 11.62 46.28 -2.74
N PHE A 255 10.87 47.35 -2.43
CA PHE A 255 9.81 47.90 -3.26
C PHE A 255 10.24 49.26 -3.83
N LEU A 256 9.69 49.61 -5.01
CA LEU A 256 9.81 50.96 -5.54
C LEU A 256 9.10 51.97 -4.62
N ASP A 257 9.66 53.17 -4.52
CA ASP A 257 9.02 54.28 -3.81
C ASP A 257 7.89 54.85 -4.68
N ASP A 258 6.68 54.34 -4.47
CA ASP A 258 5.50 54.63 -5.28
C ASP A 258 4.22 54.48 -4.45
N GLU A 259 3.14 55.18 -4.84
CA GLU A 259 1.85 55.09 -4.16
C GLU A 259 1.03 53.89 -4.68
N TYR A 260 0.95 52.83 -3.87
CA TYR A 260 0.26 51.59 -4.25
C TYR A 260 -1.27 51.61 -4.09
N GLY A 261 -1.83 52.69 -3.51
CA GLY A 261 -3.26 52.87 -3.27
C GLY A 261 -3.78 52.14 -2.02
N CYS A 262 -5.09 52.23 -1.77
CA CYS A 262 -5.80 51.51 -0.70
C CYS A 262 -6.71 50.42 -1.27
N ASN A 263 -6.97 49.39 -0.47
CA ASN A 263 -7.88 48.31 -0.85
C ASN A 263 -9.33 48.79 -0.80
N HIS A 264 -9.96 48.90 -1.96
CA HIS A 264 -11.33 49.42 -2.08
C HIS A 264 -12.39 48.46 -1.51
N ASP A 265 -12.05 47.19 -1.27
CA ASP A 265 -12.97 46.19 -0.71
C ASP A 265 -13.17 46.35 0.81
N ALA A 266 -12.31 47.11 1.50
CA ALA A 266 -12.28 47.24 2.96
C ALA A 266 -13.06 48.45 3.52
N GLY A 267 -13.64 49.31 2.68
CA GLY A 267 -14.33 50.53 3.11
C GLY A 267 -13.36 51.70 3.41
N ASP A 268 -13.78 52.63 4.28
CA ASP A 268 -13.02 53.84 4.67
C ASP A 268 -11.94 53.59 5.75
N ASP A 269 -11.44 52.37 5.90
CA ASP A 269 -10.39 52.05 6.87
C ASP A 269 -9.00 52.37 6.30
N GLU A 270 -8.32 53.39 6.86
CA GLU A 270 -6.97 53.81 6.43
C GLU A 270 -5.91 52.73 6.69
N ASP A 271 -6.14 51.85 7.67
CA ASP A 271 -5.23 50.75 8.02
C ASP A 271 -5.51 49.46 7.21
N ALA A 272 -6.45 49.51 6.26
CA ALA A 272 -6.80 48.37 5.43
C ALA A 272 -5.60 47.85 4.63
N PRO A 273 -5.41 46.52 4.56
CA PRO A 273 -4.27 45.94 3.86
C PRO A 273 -4.42 46.10 2.34
N VAL A 274 -3.34 46.47 1.68
CA VAL A 274 -3.23 46.58 0.22
C VAL A 274 -2.93 45.21 -0.38
N THR A 275 -3.72 44.79 -1.37
CA THR A 275 -3.51 43.50 -2.04
C THR A 275 -2.49 43.64 -3.18
N PHE A 276 -1.44 42.83 -3.11
CA PHE A 276 -0.41 42.66 -4.12
C PHE A 276 -0.55 41.31 -4.83
N LEU A 277 -0.18 41.28 -6.11
CA LEU A 277 -0.08 40.09 -6.93
C LEU A 277 1.41 39.79 -7.16
N GLU A 278 1.92 38.72 -6.56
CA GLU A 278 3.26 38.19 -6.82
C GLU A 278 3.17 37.07 -7.86
N GLN A 279 3.64 37.35 -9.08
CA GLN A 279 3.61 36.41 -10.19
C GLN A 279 5.01 35.86 -10.50
N HIS A 280 5.16 34.55 -10.33
CA HIS A 280 6.31 33.77 -10.77
C HIS A 280 6.07 33.42 -12.23
N ARG A 281 6.84 34.00 -13.15
CA ARG A 281 6.63 33.85 -14.59
C ARG A 281 7.94 33.77 -15.35
N ARG A 282 7.87 33.32 -16.59
CA ARG A 282 8.93 33.57 -17.57
C ARG A 282 8.64 34.88 -18.32
N TYR A 283 9.66 35.72 -18.45
CA TYR A 283 9.59 36.98 -19.20
C TYR A 283 10.96 37.24 -19.84
N ASP A 284 10.96 37.83 -21.04
CA ASP A 284 12.17 38.23 -21.74
C ASP A 284 12.38 39.73 -21.47
N LEU A 285 13.22 40.05 -20.49
CA LEU A 285 13.51 41.44 -20.09
C LEU A 285 14.69 42.02 -20.87
N ASP A 286 15.55 41.15 -21.39
CA ASP A 286 16.86 41.50 -21.91
C ASP A 286 16.87 41.59 -23.45
N GLY A 287 15.80 41.11 -24.09
CA GLY A 287 15.48 41.19 -25.51
C GLY A 287 16.15 40.11 -26.35
N ASP A 288 16.65 39.04 -25.73
CA ASP A 288 17.44 38.01 -26.41
C ASP A 288 16.58 36.91 -27.07
N GLY A 289 15.25 36.94 -26.85
CA GLY A 289 14.28 35.97 -27.36
C GLY A 289 14.09 34.73 -26.47
N TYR A 290 14.75 34.66 -25.31
CA TYR A 290 14.62 33.62 -24.31
C TYR A 290 13.96 34.15 -23.03
N ALA A 291 12.74 33.67 -22.75
CA ALA A 291 12.03 34.09 -21.54
C ALA A 291 12.62 33.44 -20.27
N GLU A 292 13.28 34.26 -19.45
CA GLU A 292 13.90 33.86 -18.19
C GLU A 292 12.92 33.94 -17.03
N PRO A 293 13.10 33.16 -15.96
CA PRO A 293 12.18 33.19 -14.84
C PRO A 293 12.41 34.45 -13.97
N TYR A 294 11.35 35.23 -13.78
CA TYR A 294 11.31 36.39 -12.89
C TYR A 294 10.12 36.30 -11.93
N ILE A 295 10.28 36.91 -10.76
CA ILE A 295 9.23 37.12 -9.78
C ILE A 295 8.85 38.59 -9.86
N VAL A 296 7.61 38.86 -10.24
CA VAL A 296 7.10 40.22 -10.44
C VAL A 296 5.97 40.48 -9.46
N THR A 297 6.09 41.54 -8.66
CA THR A 297 5.07 41.96 -7.70
C THR A 297 4.40 43.24 -8.18
N ILE A 298 3.08 43.24 -8.31
CA ILE A 298 2.28 44.43 -8.67
C ILE A 298 1.18 44.67 -7.63
N ALA A 299 0.75 45.90 -7.43
CA ALA A 299 -0.44 46.20 -6.65
C ALA A 299 -1.70 45.91 -7.50
N ARG A 300 -2.66 45.16 -6.93
CA ARG A 300 -3.84 44.67 -7.67
C ARG A 300 -4.72 45.82 -8.16
N ASP A 301 -4.99 46.77 -7.27
CA ASP A 301 -6.00 47.82 -7.49
C ASP A 301 -5.41 49.02 -8.27
N SER A 302 -4.19 49.45 -7.91
CA SER A 302 -3.51 50.56 -8.60
C SER A 302 -2.80 50.13 -9.90
N GLY A 303 -2.52 48.83 -10.07
CA GLY A 303 -1.79 48.30 -11.22
C GLY A 303 -0.32 48.73 -11.28
N ARG A 304 0.22 49.36 -10.24
CA ARG A 304 1.63 49.80 -10.20
C ARG A 304 2.56 48.63 -9.91
N LEU A 305 3.74 48.67 -10.52
CA LEU A 305 4.80 47.69 -10.31
C LEU A 305 5.51 47.98 -8.99
N ALA A 306 5.60 47.00 -8.10
CA ALA A 306 6.31 47.14 -6.83
C ALA A 306 7.75 46.60 -6.91
N ARG A 307 7.93 45.40 -7.48
CA ARG A 307 9.21 44.68 -7.44
C ARG A 307 9.41 43.73 -8.61
N ILE A 308 10.64 43.61 -9.08
CA ILE A 308 11.08 42.53 -9.99
C ILE A 308 12.35 41.87 -9.43
N VAL A 309 12.37 40.55 -9.32
CA VAL A 309 13.52 39.75 -8.86
C VAL A 309 13.79 38.60 -9.81
N ALA A 310 15.07 38.24 -9.97
CA ALA A 310 15.45 37.02 -10.68
C ALA A 310 14.89 35.77 -9.97
N GLY A 311 14.14 34.95 -10.69
CA GLY A 311 13.59 33.69 -10.20
C GLY A 311 14.52 32.50 -10.40
N PHE A 312 15.82 32.73 -10.55
CA PHE A 312 16.85 31.71 -10.81
C PHE A 312 18.15 32.03 -10.08
N GLU A 313 18.97 31.00 -9.87
CA GLU A 313 20.30 31.11 -9.28
C GLU A 313 21.38 30.84 -10.32
N SER A 314 22.62 31.21 -10.00
CA SER A 314 23.80 30.93 -10.81
C SER A 314 23.99 29.43 -11.08
N GLU A 315 23.67 28.55 -10.13
CA GLU A 315 23.70 27.09 -10.30
C GLU A 315 22.62 26.56 -11.27
N GLY A 316 21.52 27.30 -11.44
CA GLY A 316 20.39 26.92 -12.30
C GLY A 316 20.59 27.25 -13.78
N VAL A 317 21.69 27.93 -14.14
CA VAL A 317 22.00 28.32 -15.53
C VAL A 317 22.85 27.22 -16.19
N ILE A 318 22.23 26.47 -17.11
CA ILE A 318 22.89 25.40 -17.83
C ILE A 318 23.43 25.93 -19.16
N PHE A 319 24.76 25.95 -19.30
CA PHE A 319 25.45 26.34 -20.53
C PHE A 319 25.62 25.17 -21.51
N GLY A 320 25.53 25.45 -22.81
CA GLY A 320 25.85 24.49 -23.86
C GLY A 320 27.36 24.23 -23.94
N ALA A 321 27.74 22.95 -24.03
CA ALA A 321 29.15 22.52 -23.99
C ALA A 321 30.03 22.97 -25.18
N ALA A 322 29.42 23.48 -26.27
CA ALA A 322 30.14 23.86 -27.50
C ALA A 322 30.17 25.39 -27.74
N ASP A 323 29.10 26.11 -27.41
CA ASP A 323 28.92 27.51 -27.85
C ASP A 323 28.87 28.51 -26.68
N HIS A 324 29.03 28.07 -25.43
CA HIS A 324 28.87 28.89 -24.21
C HIS A 324 27.53 29.65 -24.10
N ARG A 325 26.54 29.31 -24.93
CA ARG A 325 25.19 29.87 -24.88
C ARG A 325 24.35 29.24 -23.78
N ILE A 326 23.43 30.03 -23.23
CA ILE A 326 22.45 29.57 -22.24
C ILE A 326 21.52 28.57 -22.93
N ARG A 327 21.52 27.31 -22.46
CA ARG A 327 20.65 26.26 -23.00
C ARG A 327 19.31 26.23 -22.28
N ARG A 328 19.36 26.37 -20.96
CA ARG A 328 18.20 26.25 -20.08
C ARG A 328 18.50 26.93 -18.75
N ILE A 329 17.58 27.78 -18.31
CA ILE A 329 17.55 28.30 -16.95
C ILE A 329 16.45 27.56 -16.19
N ASP A 330 16.84 26.90 -15.12
CA ASP A 330 15.93 26.27 -14.17
C ASP A 330 15.44 27.31 -13.15
N ALA A 331 14.11 27.45 -13.09
CA ALA A 331 13.46 28.35 -12.14
C ALA A 331 13.51 27.76 -10.73
N VAL A 332 13.69 28.62 -9.74
CA VAL A 332 13.60 28.24 -8.33
C VAL A 332 12.14 28.00 -7.97
N ALA A 333 11.83 26.79 -7.50
CA ALA A 333 10.48 26.44 -7.06
C ALA A 333 10.25 26.85 -5.60
N TYR A 334 9.57 27.96 -5.35
CA TYR A 334 9.20 28.40 -4.00
C TYR A 334 8.01 27.62 -3.44
N TYR A 335 6.99 27.36 -4.25
CA TYR A 335 5.76 26.71 -3.81
C TYR A 335 5.82 25.18 -3.91
N THR A 336 5.29 24.50 -2.88
CA THR A 336 5.11 23.05 -2.82
C THR A 336 3.61 22.76 -2.82
N LYS A 337 3.14 21.99 -3.80
CA LYS A 337 1.76 21.50 -3.86
C LYS A 337 1.60 20.28 -2.96
N PHE A 338 0.57 20.28 -2.11
CA PHE A 338 0.10 19.15 -1.31
C PHE A 338 -1.16 18.56 -1.93
N PRO A 339 -1.10 17.37 -2.55
CA PRO A 339 -2.24 16.75 -3.21
C PRO A 339 -2.94 15.71 -2.32
N PHE A 340 -4.27 15.74 -2.25
CA PHE A 340 -5.09 14.76 -1.53
C PHE A 340 -5.48 13.57 -2.45
N ILE A 341 -6.52 13.72 -3.28
CA ILE A 341 -6.94 12.75 -4.29
C ILE A 341 -6.84 13.41 -5.67
N PRO A 342 -6.08 12.85 -6.63
CA PRO A 342 -5.92 13.44 -7.95
C PRO A 342 -7.27 13.55 -8.66
N SER A 343 -7.49 14.68 -9.34
CA SER A 343 -8.72 14.92 -10.09
C SER A 343 -8.84 13.91 -11.26
N PRO A 344 -10.04 13.33 -11.50
CA PRO A 344 -10.28 12.49 -12.68
C PRO A 344 -10.05 13.23 -14.01
N ASP A 345 -10.34 14.53 -14.05
CA ASP A 345 -10.24 15.37 -15.24
C ASP A 345 -8.81 15.82 -15.55
N SER A 346 -7.81 15.34 -14.79
CA SER A 346 -6.40 15.73 -14.89
C SER A 346 -6.17 17.24 -14.74
N ALA A 347 -7.05 17.93 -14.03
CA ALA A 347 -6.90 19.33 -13.64
C ALA A 347 -5.76 19.51 -12.63
N ILE A 348 -5.26 20.74 -12.50
CA ILE A 348 -4.18 21.03 -11.57
C ILE A 348 -4.63 20.97 -10.10
N TYR A 349 -5.91 21.19 -9.82
CA TYR A 349 -6.47 21.13 -8.47
C TYR A 349 -7.01 19.71 -8.21
N ASP A 350 -6.47 19.08 -7.18
CA ASP A 350 -6.92 17.78 -6.67
C ASP A 350 -8.24 17.92 -5.90
N ILE A 351 -8.98 16.81 -5.81
CA ILE A 351 -10.27 16.73 -5.14
C ILE A 351 -10.14 16.29 -3.68
N GLY A 352 -10.99 16.85 -2.83
CA GLY A 352 -11.11 16.51 -1.42
C GLY A 352 -12.41 15.76 -1.11
N PHE A 353 -12.69 15.54 0.17
CA PHE A 353 -13.97 15.02 0.63
C PHE A 353 -15.13 15.98 0.31
N GLY A 354 -14.87 17.28 0.15
CA GLY A 354 -15.89 18.25 -0.25
C GLY A 354 -16.58 17.83 -1.55
N THR A 355 -15.81 17.54 -2.61
CA THR A 355 -16.35 17.10 -3.90
C THR A 355 -17.15 15.79 -3.79
N LEU A 356 -16.70 14.86 -2.95
CA LEU A 356 -17.29 13.52 -2.85
C LEU A 356 -18.52 13.46 -1.92
N LEU A 357 -18.48 14.18 -0.80
CA LEU A 357 -19.49 14.10 0.26
C LEU A 357 -20.52 15.23 0.18
N HIS A 358 -20.25 16.34 -0.50
CA HIS A 358 -21.18 17.47 -0.57
C HIS A 358 -22.57 17.09 -1.11
N PRO A 359 -22.72 16.33 -2.21
CA PRO A 359 -24.04 15.93 -2.71
C PRO A 359 -24.83 15.08 -1.71
N LEU A 360 -24.14 14.14 -1.05
CA LEU A 360 -24.74 13.30 0.00
C LEU A 360 -25.14 14.14 1.21
N ASN A 361 -24.28 15.07 1.63
CA ASN A 361 -24.58 15.94 2.77
C ASN A 361 -25.77 16.87 2.48
N ALA A 362 -25.88 17.39 1.25
CA ALA A 362 -27.03 18.17 0.81
C ALA A 362 -28.33 17.36 0.84
N ALA A 363 -28.30 16.09 0.41
CA ALA A 363 -29.43 15.19 0.48
C ALA A 363 -29.83 14.88 1.95
N VAL A 364 -28.85 14.54 2.79
CA VAL A 364 -29.03 14.30 4.23
C VAL A 364 -29.64 15.51 4.93
N ASN A 365 -29.09 16.72 4.70
CA ASN A 365 -29.60 17.97 5.24
C ASN A 365 -31.04 18.21 4.79
N THR A 366 -31.35 17.97 3.52
CA THR A 366 -32.71 18.18 2.99
C THR A 366 -33.70 17.22 3.65
N SER A 367 -33.37 15.93 3.73
CA SER A 367 -34.22 14.92 4.37
C SER A 367 -34.41 15.19 5.86
N LEU A 368 -33.33 15.54 6.60
CA LEU A 368 -33.40 15.90 8.01
C LEU A 368 -34.31 17.10 8.25
N ASN A 369 -34.16 18.17 7.46
CA ASN A 369 -34.96 19.38 7.59
C ASN A 369 -36.44 19.11 7.30
N GLN A 370 -36.75 18.35 6.24
CA GLN A 370 -38.12 17.94 5.94
C GLN A 370 -38.75 17.09 7.06
N MET A 371 -37.96 16.23 7.71
CA MET A 371 -38.43 15.44 8.85
C MET A 371 -38.69 16.32 10.08
N PHE A 372 -37.81 17.28 10.39
CA PHE A 372 -38.01 18.22 11.49
C PHE A 372 -39.23 19.11 11.24
N ASP A 373 -39.40 19.62 10.02
CA ASP A 373 -40.54 20.44 9.64
C ASP A 373 -41.86 19.64 9.71
N ALA A 374 -41.88 18.39 9.24
CA ALA A 374 -43.04 17.50 9.37
C ALA A 374 -43.39 17.19 10.83
N ALA A 375 -42.37 16.93 11.66
CA ALA A 375 -42.57 16.74 13.10
C ALA A 375 -43.07 18.02 13.78
N HIS A 376 -42.52 19.17 13.40
CA HIS A 376 -42.94 20.46 13.94
C HIS A 376 -44.41 20.75 13.60
N LEU A 377 -44.83 20.55 12.35
CA LEU A 377 -46.23 20.72 11.93
C LEU A 377 -47.17 19.75 12.66
N ALA A 378 -46.77 18.49 12.81
CA ALA A 378 -47.56 17.50 13.55
C ALA A 378 -47.72 17.86 15.04
N ASN A 379 -46.69 18.45 15.66
CA ASN A 379 -46.71 18.87 17.06
C ASN A 379 -47.43 20.21 17.29
N ALA A 380 -47.24 21.18 16.39
CA ALA A 380 -47.87 22.50 16.46
C ALA A 380 -49.38 22.41 16.24
N GLY A 381 -49.82 21.46 15.41
CA GLY A 381 -51.21 21.27 15.07
C GLY A 381 -51.80 22.50 14.36
N GLY A 382 -53.12 22.64 14.43
CA GLY A 382 -53.88 23.66 13.71
C GLY A 382 -55.14 23.06 13.13
N GLY A 383 -56.01 23.87 12.53
CA GLY A 383 -57.25 23.38 11.98
C GLY A 383 -58.17 24.46 11.45
N PHE A 384 -59.28 24.03 10.88
CA PHE A 384 -60.34 24.91 10.41
C PHE A 384 -61.43 25.04 11.47
N ILE A 385 -61.93 26.26 11.64
CA ILE A 385 -63.11 26.56 12.44
C ILE A 385 -64.27 26.80 11.49
N GLY A 386 -65.31 25.96 11.56
CA GLY A 386 -66.55 26.12 10.80
C GLY A 386 -67.30 27.40 11.18
N SER A 387 -67.88 28.08 10.18
CA SER A 387 -68.65 29.32 10.37
C SER A 387 -69.91 29.15 11.24
N GLY A 388 -70.33 27.91 11.52
CA GLY A 388 -71.42 27.56 12.44
C GLY A 388 -71.10 27.79 13.92
N MET A 389 -69.86 28.16 14.27
CA MET A 389 -69.41 28.43 15.64
C MET A 389 -69.03 29.92 15.80
N SER A 390 -69.86 30.69 16.52
CA SER A 390 -69.56 32.08 16.89
C SER A 390 -68.79 32.13 18.22
N LEU A 391 -67.48 31.88 18.16
CA LEU A 391 -66.57 32.39 19.17
C LEU A 391 -66.33 33.86 18.85
N ASN A 392 -66.61 34.79 19.79
CA ASN A 392 -66.28 36.21 19.61
C ASN A 392 -64.85 36.31 19.06
N SER A 393 -64.69 36.84 17.85
CA SER A 393 -63.58 36.55 16.92
C SER A 393 -62.22 37.16 17.28
N GLY A 394 -61.83 37.08 18.54
CA GLY A 394 -60.53 37.50 19.06
C GLY A 394 -59.71 36.31 19.55
N SER A 395 -58.39 36.45 19.59
CA SER A 395 -57.47 35.44 20.13
C SER A 395 -57.83 35.10 21.58
N VAL A 396 -58.31 33.88 21.83
CA VAL A 396 -58.58 33.40 23.19
C VAL A 396 -57.26 32.92 23.80
N ARG A 397 -56.71 33.69 24.74
CA ARG A 397 -55.54 33.28 25.53
C ARG A 397 -55.99 32.38 26.68
N PHE A 398 -55.26 31.29 26.88
CA PHE A 398 -55.46 30.33 27.98
C PHE A 398 -54.28 30.41 28.95
N GLN A 399 -54.56 30.48 30.24
CA GLN A 399 -53.59 30.18 31.29
C GLN A 399 -53.70 28.70 31.71
N ILE A 400 -52.60 28.12 32.21
CA ILE A 400 -52.59 26.73 32.69
C ILE A 400 -53.62 26.61 33.83
N GLY A 401 -54.60 25.72 33.67
CA GLY A 401 -55.68 25.49 34.63
C GLY A 401 -56.91 26.40 34.47
N GLU A 402 -56.95 27.29 33.47
CA GLU A 402 -58.08 28.19 33.23
C GLU A 402 -59.17 27.54 32.34
N TYR A 403 -60.43 27.55 32.82
CA TYR A 403 -61.59 27.15 32.02
C TYR A 403 -62.28 28.40 31.44
N LYS A 404 -62.40 28.47 30.10
CA LYS A 404 -63.13 29.55 29.41
C LYS A 404 -64.57 29.12 29.13
N VAL A 405 -65.52 30.00 29.47
CA VAL A 405 -66.94 29.78 29.20
C VAL A 405 -67.23 30.02 27.71
N VAL A 406 -67.92 29.07 27.07
CA VAL A 406 -68.33 29.13 25.67
C VAL A 406 -69.85 28.99 25.55
N ASN A 407 -70.47 29.85 24.73
CA ASN A 407 -71.94 29.91 24.53
C ASN A 407 -72.47 28.86 23.54
N THR A 408 -71.62 27.96 23.04
CA THR A 408 -72.00 26.92 22.07
C THR A 408 -72.09 25.56 22.78
N PRO A 409 -73.09 24.71 22.48
CA PRO A 409 -73.13 23.35 23.00
C PRO A 409 -71.85 22.56 22.65
N GLY A 410 -71.39 21.72 23.59
CA GLY A 410 -70.11 21.01 23.44
C GLY A 410 -70.02 20.04 22.23
N ALA A 411 -71.16 19.55 21.74
CA ALA A 411 -71.21 18.70 20.54
C ALA A 411 -70.86 19.49 19.27
N THR A 412 -71.46 20.66 19.08
CA THR A 412 -71.19 21.56 17.95
C THR A 412 -69.78 22.13 17.97
N LEU A 413 -69.18 22.32 19.15
CA LEU A 413 -67.77 22.70 19.28
C LEU A 413 -66.83 21.65 18.65
N ARG A 414 -67.09 20.36 18.87
CA ARG A 414 -66.25 19.27 18.34
C ARG A 414 -66.45 19.07 16.84
N GLU A 415 -67.68 19.22 16.36
CA GLU A 415 -68.02 19.05 14.93
C GLU A 415 -67.49 20.19 14.05
N ASN A 416 -67.43 21.42 14.57
CA ASN A 416 -66.95 22.59 13.84
C ASN A 416 -65.42 22.77 13.91
N LEU A 417 -64.72 22.03 14.77
CA LEU A 417 -63.27 22.05 14.86
C LEU A 417 -62.71 20.87 14.06
N VAL A 418 -62.22 21.15 12.85
CA VAL A 418 -61.54 20.16 12.02
C VAL A 418 -60.03 20.35 12.19
N PRO A 419 -59.34 19.52 13.01
CA PRO A 419 -57.90 19.61 13.14
C PRO A 419 -57.23 19.21 11.81
N MET A 420 -56.27 20.01 11.37
CA MET A 420 -55.40 19.66 10.27
C MET A 420 -54.44 18.57 10.75
N GLN A 421 -54.57 17.37 10.20
CA GLN A 421 -53.67 16.26 10.52
C GLN A 421 -52.50 16.28 9.55
N PHE A 422 -51.33 16.63 10.05
CA PHE A 422 -50.09 16.41 9.32
C PHE A 422 -49.61 14.99 9.59
N SER A 423 -49.33 14.24 8.52
CA SER A 423 -48.61 12.98 8.68
C SER A 423 -47.22 13.31 9.23
N GLY A 424 -46.86 12.68 10.35
CA GLY A 424 -45.53 12.84 10.96
C GLY A 424 -44.40 12.37 10.04
N PRO A 425 -43.15 12.36 10.53
CA PRO A 425 -42.00 11.95 9.74
C PRO A 425 -42.18 10.55 9.13
N ASN A 426 -41.95 10.43 7.82
CA ASN A 426 -42.12 9.16 7.11
C ASN A 426 -41.00 8.17 7.48
N PRO A 427 -41.32 6.95 7.98
CA PRO A 427 -40.33 5.93 8.29
C PRO A 427 -39.42 5.53 7.12
N VAL A 428 -39.93 5.56 5.88
CA VAL A 428 -39.14 5.27 4.66
C VAL A 428 -38.08 6.35 4.44
N LEU A 429 -38.41 7.61 4.72
CA LEU A 429 -37.46 8.71 4.62
C LEU A 429 -36.34 8.59 5.68
N PHE A 430 -36.68 8.10 6.88
CA PHE A 430 -35.69 7.79 7.90
C PHE A 430 -34.76 6.64 7.49
N GLN A 431 -35.29 5.59 6.85
CA GLN A 431 -34.46 4.51 6.29
C GLN A 431 -33.53 5.02 5.18
N LEU A 432 -34.03 5.89 4.29
CA LEU A 432 -33.21 6.53 3.25
C LEU A 432 -32.12 7.43 3.87
N LEU A 433 -32.46 8.20 4.90
CA LEU A 433 -31.50 9.01 5.65
C LEU A 433 -30.38 8.12 6.23
N GLY A 434 -30.73 6.99 6.85
CA GLY A 434 -29.76 6.01 7.34
C GLY A 434 -28.83 5.51 6.22
N PHE A 435 -29.41 5.08 5.10
CA PHE A 435 -28.64 4.65 3.92
C PHE A 435 -27.68 5.73 3.39
N LEU A 436 -28.13 7.00 3.31
CA LEU A 436 -27.30 8.11 2.84
C LEU A 436 -26.15 8.43 3.80
N VAL A 437 -26.40 8.39 5.12
CA VAL A 437 -25.36 8.59 6.13
C VAL A 437 -24.34 7.46 6.08
N ASP A 438 -24.78 6.22 5.95
CA ASP A 438 -23.91 5.04 5.85
C ASP A 438 -23.06 5.07 4.58
N ALA A 439 -23.67 5.41 3.43
CA ALA A 439 -22.95 5.60 2.18
C ALA A 439 -21.88 6.71 2.29
N GLY A 440 -22.22 7.81 2.97
CA GLY A 440 -21.28 8.91 3.24
C GLY A 440 -20.09 8.47 4.10
N ARG A 441 -20.33 7.71 5.17
CA ARG A 441 -19.27 7.16 6.04
C ARG A 441 -18.37 6.18 5.29
N GLU A 442 -18.94 5.35 4.42
CA GLU A 442 -18.17 4.40 3.62
C GLU A 442 -17.24 5.10 2.63
N ILE A 443 -17.69 6.15 1.93
CA ILE A 443 -16.86 6.95 1.02
C ILE A 443 -15.72 7.63 1.77
N ALA A 444 -16.00 8.17 2.96
CA ALA A 444 -14.97 8.75 3.83
C ALA A 444 -14.02 7.70 4.43
N SER A 445 -14.23 6.40 4.15
CA SER A 445 -13.47 5.27 4.72
C SER A 445 -13.43 5.30 6.26
N VAL A 446 -14.45 5.88 6.88
CA VAL A 446 -14.70 5.84 8.32
C VAL A 446 -15.33 4.49 8.63
N LYS A 447 -14.55 3.41 8.52
CA LYS A 447 -15.01 2.08 8.96
C LYS A 447 -14.69 1.89 10.44
N ASP A 448 -15.68 1.47 11.22
CA ASP A 448 -15.66 1.35 12.70
C ASP A 448 -14.54 0.44 13.26
N ILE A 449 -13.96 -0.44 12.45
CA ILE A 449 -12.84 -1.31 12.90
C ILE A 449 -11.58 -0.47 13.17
N LEU A 450 -11.44 0.68 12.51
CA LEU A 450 -10.34 1.63 12.72
C LEU A 450 -10.59 2.59 13.88
N SER A 451 -11.78 2.60 14.49
CA SER A 451 -12.09 3.39 15.69
C SER A 451 -11.90 2.60 17.00
N GLY A 452 -11.24 1.44 16.94
CA GLY A 452 -10.91 0.63 18.10
C GLY A 452 -12.02 -0.35 18.55
N ALA A 453 -13.12 -0.45 17.80
CA ALA A 453 -14.13 -1.48 18.05
C ALA A 453 -13.64 -2.82 17.50
N MET A 454 -13.12 -3.68 18.38
CA MET A 454 -12.74 -5.05 18.00
C MET A 454 -13.97 -5.79 17.48
N PRO A 455 -13.89 -6.47 16.32
CA PRO A 455 -15.02 -7.19 15.75
C PRO A 455 -15.32 -8.44 16.58
N GLY A 456 -16.17 -8.33 17.59
CA GLY A 456 -16.62 -9.45 18.42
C GLY A 456 -15.53 -10.05 19.33
N GLY A 457 -15.93 -10.60 20.47
CA GLY A 457 -15.01 -11.14 21.49
C GLY A 457 -14.14 -12.34 21.06
N ASN A 458 -14.29 -12.86 19.84
CA ASN A 458 -13.68 -14.13 19.40
C ASN A 458 -12.76 -14.02 18.17
N VAL A 459 -12.47 -12.83 17.65
CA VAL A 459 -11.54 -12.70 16.51
C VAL A 459 -10.10 -12.85 17.01
N PRO A 460 -9.30 -13.81 16.51
CA PRO A 460 -7.89 -13.93 16.87
C PRO A 460 -7.16 -12.61 16.63
N GLY A 461 -6.29 -12.19 17.57
CA GLY A 461 -5.62 -10.88 17.52
C GLY A 461 -4.94 -10.59 16.18
N VAL A 462 -4.36 -11.60 15.53
CA VAL A 462 -3.75 -11.48 14.19
C VAL A 462 -4.76 -11.13 13.09
N LEU A 463 -5.96 -11.72 13.13
CA LEU A 463 -7.02 -11.43 12.16
C LEU A 463 -7.57 -10.01 12.38
N GLY A 464 -7.74 -9.58 13.63
CA GLY A 464 -8.10 -8.20 13.97
C GLY A 464 -7.07 -7.20 13.43
N LEU A 465 -5.78 -7.47 13.63
CA LEU A 465 -4.67 -6.67 13.08
C LEU A 465 -4.67 -6.63 11.55
N ALA A 466 -4.93 -7.76 10.88
CA ALA A 466 -4.98 -7.82 9.42
C ALA A 466 -6.13 -6.98 8.84
N VAL A 467 -7.28 -6.96 9.50
CA VAL A 467 -8.43 -6.13 9.08
C VAL A 467 -8.12 -4.64 9.31
N ILE A 468 -7.55 -4.28 10.45
CA ILE A 468 -7.07 -2.91 10.72
C ILE A 468 -6.06 -2.48 9.64
N GLN A 469 -5.09 -3.34 9.31
CA GLN A 469 -4.09 -3.07 8.28
C GLN A 469 -4.72 -2.84 6.91
N GLN A 470 -5.71 -3.66 6.52
CA GLN A 470 -6.39 -3.50 5.24
C GLN A 470 -7.20 -2.19 5.19
N GLY A 471 -7.79 -1.75 6.30
CA GLY A 471 -8.46 -0.46 6.42
C GLY A 471 -7.49 0.73 6.28
N LEU A 472 -6.29 0.64 6.86
CA LEU A 472 -5.28 1.70 6.77
C LEU A 472 -4.67 1.86 5.37
N LYS A 473 -4.67 0.82 4.52
CA LYS A 473 -4.09 0.89 3.17
C LYS A 473 -4.69 1.98 2.27
N VAL A 474 -5.99 2.29 2.43
CA VAL A 474 -6.63 3.37 1.67
C VAL A 474 -6.01 4.72 2.01
N PHE A 475 -5.77 4.97 3.30
CA PHE A 475 -5.07 6.17 3.77
C PHE A 475 -3.58 6.16 3.37
N SER A 476 -2.92 5.00 3.28
CA SER A 476 -1.50 4.90 2.88
C SER A 476 -1.22 5.56 1.53
N ALA A 477 -2.15 5.51 0.56
CA ALA A 477 -1.96 6.17 -0.74
C ALA A 477 -1.95 7.71 -0.61
N ILE A 478 -2.81 8.26 0.24
CA ILE A 478 -2.86 9.71 0.54
C ILE A 478 -1.61 10.12 1.34
N PHE A 479 -1.21 9.31 2.33
CA PHE A 479 0.03 9.53 3.07
C PHE A 479 1.27 9.53 2.17
N LYS A 480 1.38 8.61 1.21
CA LYS A 480 2.46 8.58 0.21
C LYS A 480 2.55 9.89 -0.58
N ARG A 481 1.42 10.54 -0.87
CA ARG A 481 1.35 11.82 -1.59
C ARG A 481 1.79 13.00 -0.73
N ILE A 482 1.29 13.07 0.50
CA ILE A 482 1.67 14.11 1.47
C ILE A 482 3.17 13.98 1.79
N HIS A 483 3.66 12.76 2.05
CA HIS A 483 5.07 12.48 2.28
C HIS A 483 5.96 12.93 1.13
N ARG A 484 5.58 12.63 -0.12
CA ARG A 484 6.32 13.12 -1.30
C ARG A 484 6.39 14.65 -1.34
N SER A 485 5.32 15.33 -0.92
CA SER A 485 5.22 16.78 -0.90
C SER A 485 6.10 17.38 0.21
N LEU A 486 6.06 16.81 1.42
CA LEU A 486 6.99 17.13 2.51
C LEU A 486 8.44 16.92 2.08
N GLY A 487 8.74 15.84 1.37
CA GLY A 487 10.08 15.59 0.85
C GLY A 487 10.54 16.62 -0.19
N MET A 488 9.62 17.27 -0.91
CA MET A 488 9.95 18.41 -1.77
C MET A 488 10.18 19.70 -0.97
N GLU A 489 9.39 19.93 0.07
CA GLU A 489 9.58 21.05 1.01
C GLU A 489 10.93 20.96 1.73
N PHE A 490 11.27 19.79 2.28
CA PHE A 490 12.55 19.58 2.99
C PHE A 490 13.75 19.74 2.06
N ARG A 491 13.63 19.35 0.78
CA ARG A 491 14.67 19.66 -0.22
C ARG A 491 14.88 21.16 -0.44
N LYS A 492 13.82 21.97 -0.35
CA LYS A 492 13.94 23.44 -0.44
C LYS A 492 14.58 24.02 0.80
N LEU A 493 14.18 23.57 1.99
CA LEU A 493 14.81 23.98 3.26
C LEU A 493 16.30 23.58 3.29
N TYR A 494 16.63 22.37 2.82
CA TYR A 494 18.02 21.93 2.67
C TYR A 494 18.83 22.87 1.77
N ARG A 495 18.24 23.27 0.63
CA ARG A 495 18.85 24.28 -0.27
C ARG A 495 19.00 25.63 0.42
N LEU A 496 17.99 26.12 1.13
CA LEU A 496 18.07 27.41 1.84
C LEU A 496 19.13 27.39 2.93
N ASN A 497 19.23 26.31 3.70
CA ASN A 497 20.31 26.12 4.68
C ASN A 497 21.69 26.08 4.02
N ARG A 498 21.82 25.51 2.82
CA ARG A 498 23.09 25.57 2.07
C ARG A 498 23.50 27.00 1.69
N ILE A 499 22.55 27.91 1.51
CA ILE A 499 22.80 29.29 1.03
C ILE A 499 22.96 30.28 2.18
N TYR A 500 22.07 30.22 3.18
CA TYR A 500 21.91 31.25 4.19
C TYR A 500 22.38 30.84 5.59
N LEU A 501 22.70 29.57 5.84
CA LEU A 501 23.18 29.14 7.15
C LEU A 501 24.56 29.76 7.45
N PRO A 502 24.77 30.29 8.67
CA PRO A 502 26.10 30.70 9.14
C PRO A 502 27.09 29.52 9.11
N ASP A 503 28.39 29.83 9.05
CA ASP A 503 29.45 28.81 8.91
C ASP A 503 29.41 27.72 9.99
N GLU A 504 29.06 28.09 11.23
CA GLU A 504 28.72 27.17 12.31
C GLU A 504 27.39 27.57 12.98
N ALA A 505 26.44 26.64 13.00
CA ALA A 505 25.20 26.76 13.76
C ALA A 505 25.17 25.66 14.83
N GLY A 506 25.05 26.08 16.10
CA GLY A 506 24.84 25.17 17.21
C GLY A 506 23.38 25.15 17.61
N PHE A 507 22.81 23.95 17.78
CA PHE A 507 21.44 23.78 18.23
C PHE A 507 21.35 22.78 19.37
N ARG A 508 20.34 22.96 20.21
CA ARG A 508 20.10 22.13 21.38
C ARG A 508 18.89 21.25 21.15
N ALA A 509 19.11 19.94 21.09
CA ALA A 509 18.05 18.95 21.06
C ALA A 509 18.00 18.25 22.44
N GLY A 510 17.14 18.76 23.34
CA GLY A 510 17.06 18.27 24.71
C GLY A 510 18.29 18.63 25.56
N ALA A 511 19.02 17.62 26.05
CA ALA A 511 20.21 17.82 26.88
C ALA A 511 21.52 17.96 26.07
N GLU A 512 21.51 17.53 24.81
CA GLU A 512 22.71 17.46 23.96
C GLU A 512 22.84 18.70 23.06
N TYR A 513 24.07 19.18 22.90
CA TYR A 513 24.41 20.29 22.01
C TYR A 513 25.03 19.74 20.73
N PHE A 514 24.36 19.97 19.60
CA PHE A 514 24.84 19.56 18.29
C PHE A 514 25.40 20.77 17.54
N ARG A 515 26.42 20.53 16.73
CA ARG A 515 26.98 21.52 15.81
C ARG A 515 26.81 21.02 14.39
N VAL A 516 26.30 21.89 13.53
CA VAL A 516 26.19 21.63 12.09
C VAL A 516 26.83 22.79 11.35
N THR A 517 27.58 22.45 10.30
CA THR A 517 28.28 23.43 9.48
C THR A 517 27.59 23.57 8.13
N ARG A 518 27.77 24.73 7.49
CA ARG A 518 27.29 24.93 6.11
C ARG A 518 27.91 23.91 5.14
N ALA A 519 29.17 23.54 5.35
CA ALA A 519 29.87 22.53 4.54
C ALA A 519 29.21 21.14 4.60
N ASP A 520 28.49 20.82 5.68
CA ASP A 520 27.74 19.55 5.77
C ASP A 520 26.58 19.50 4.76
N TYR A 521 25.99 20.65 4.41
CA TYR A 521 24.93 20.78 3.41
C TYR A 521 25.46 20.80 1.95
N GLU A 522 26.74 21.11 1.74
CA GLU A 522 27.34 21.11 0.41
C GLU A 522 27.78 19.72 -0.05
N GLN A 523 28.07 18.80 0.89
CA GLN A 523 28.64 17.49 0.60
C GLN A 523 27.61 16.40 0.20
N GLY A 524 26.48 16.79 -0.40
CA GLY A 524 25.57 15.88 -1.12
C GLY A 524 24.89 14.81 -0.27
N SER A 525 24.50 15.13 0.96
CA SER A 525 23.67 14.23 1.79
C SER A 525 22.19 14.44 1.49
N GLY A 526 21.39 13.38 1.43
CA GLY A 526 19.96 13.47 1.15
C GLY A 526 19.15 13.76 2.41
N VAL A 527 17.96 14.34 2.25
CA VAL A 527 16.96 14.48 3.32
C VAL A 527 15.61 13.96 2.84
N GLU A 528 14.94 13.23 3.72
CA GLU A 528 13.61 12.68 3.51
C GLU A 528 12.76 12.89 4.76
N PRO A 529 11.42 12.94 4.65
CA PRO A 529 10.58 12.96 5.84
C PRO A 529 10.67 11.64 6.61
N VAL A 530 10.68 11.71 7.94
CA VAL A 530 10.71 10.53 8.84
C VAL A 530 9.50 9.62 8.64
N SER A 531 8.37 10.20 8.23
CA SER A 531 7.07 9.56 8.08
C SER A 531 7.08 8.52 6.97
N ASP A 532 7.62 7.33 7.20
CA ASP A 532 7.59 6.25 6.21
C ASP A 532 6.14 5.96 5.82
N PRO A 533 5.73 6.09 4.54
CA PRO A 533 4.35 5.83 4.15
C PRO A 533 3.93 4.36 4.32
N GLU A 534 4.88 3.47 4.57
CA GLU A 534 4.67 2.08 4.99
C GLU A 534 4.77 1.95 6.52
N VAL A 535 4.19 2.92 7.26
CA VAL A 535 4.11 2.89 8.72
C VAL A 535 3.74 1.49 9.19
N VAL A 536 4.74 0.79 9.69
CA VAL A 536 4.56 -0.41 10.48
C VAL A 536 3.89 0.10 11.72
N THR A 537 2.59 -0.20 11.88
CA THR A 537 1.84 0.19 13.08
C THR A 537 2.62 -0.32 14.30
N ASP A 538 2.54 0.36 15.44
CA ASP A 538 3.26 -0.07 16.64
C ASP A 538 2.94 -1.54 16.98
N MET A 539 1.71 -1.96 16.69
CA MET A 539 1.29 -3.36 16.78
C MET A 539 2.01 -4.31 15.80
N GLN A 540 2.29 -3.89 14.57
CA GLN A 540 3.11 -4.67 13.64
C GLN A 540 4.59 -4.68 14.05
N GLN A 541 5.11 -3.59 14.62
CA GLN A 541 6.47 -3.55 15.15
C GLN A 541 6.60 -4.54 16.31
N LEU A 542 5.63 -4.54 17.22
CA LEU A 542 5.50 -5.52 18.31
C LEU A 542 5.32 -6.95 17.79
N ALA A 543 4.52 -7.18 16.74
CA ALA A 543 4.36 -8.52 16.16
C ALA A 543 5.67 -9.04 15.53
N ARG A 544 6.40 -8.19 14.81
CA ARG A 544 7.73 -8.51 14.26
C ARG A 544 8.74 -8.74 15.38
N ALA A 545 8.72 -7.91 16.42
CA ALA A 545 9.55 -8.07 17.61
C ALA A 545 9.26 -9.39 18.35
N ASN A 546 7.98 -9.75 18.54
CA ASN A 546 7.56 -11.02 19.13
C ASN A 546 8.00 -12.22 18.30
N PHE A 547 7.97 -12.10 16.97
CA PHE A 547 8.53 -13.12 16.08
C PHE A 547 10.05 -13.21 16.22
N LEU A 548 10.77 -12.09 16.27
CA LEU A 548 12.23 -12.10 16.50
C LEU A 548 12.58 -12.71 17.86
N LEU A 549 11.79 -12.45 18.90
CA LEU A 549 11.97 -13.03 20.24
C LEU A 549 11.88 -14.56 20.25
N SER A 550 11.18 -15.21 19.30
CA SER A 550 11.21 -16.68 19.20
C SER A 550 12.57 -17.23 18.76
N PHE A 551 13.42 -16.41 18.14
CA PHE A 551 14.79 -16.77 17.73
C PHE A 551 15.86 -16.29 18.70
N LYS A 552 15.49 -15.77 19.88
CA LYS A 552 16.45 -15.22 20.85
C LYS A 552 17.46 -16.25 21.37
N ASP A 553 17.09 -17.54 21.36
CA ASP A 553 17.89 -18.65 21.89
C ASP A 553 18.57 -19.46 20.77
N ASP A 554 18.41 -19.05 19.51
CA ASP A 554 19.02 -19.71 18.35
C ASP A 554 20.54 -19.39 18.30
N PRO A 555 21.44 -20.41 18.25
CA PRO A 555 22.89 -20.20 18.14
C PRO A 555 23.35 -19.40 16.93
N TRP A 556 22.55 -19.30 15.87
CA TRP A 556 22.88 -18.52 14.67
C TRP A 556 22.42 -17.05 14.75
N CYS A 557 21.67 -16.67 15.78
CA CYS A 557 21.13 -15.33 15.97
C CYS A 557 21.70 -14.65 17.23
N ASP A 558 21.99 -13.35 17.16
CA ASP A 558 22.38 -12.58 18.34
C ASP A 558 21.16 -12.27 19.22
N GLY A 559 20.99 -13.06 20.28
CA GLY A 559 19.89 -12.91 21.23
C GLY A 559 19.90 -11.61 22.04
N HIS A 560 21.01 -10.86 22.08
CA HIS A 560 21.08 -9.56 22.75
C HIS A 560 20.51 -8.46 21.84
N GLU A 561 20.94 -8.42 20.59
CA GLU A 561 20.43 -7.49 19.57
C GLU A 561 18.94 -7.71 19.30
N ILE A 562 18.47 -8.96 19.29
CA ILE A 562 17.04 -9.29 19.17
C ILE A 562 16.22 -8.68 20.31
N ARG A 563 16.71 -8.77 21.55
CA ARG A 563 16.03 -8.18 22.71
C ARG A 563 16.04 -6.66 22.63
N ARG A 564 17.16 -6.05 22.25
CA ARG A 564 17.25 -4.60 22.02
C ARG A 564 16.19 -4.13 21.01
N ARG A 565 16.10 -4.76 19.84
CA ARG A 565 15.09 -4.44 18.82
C ARG A 565 13.66 -4.66 19.31
N ALA A 566 13.44 -5.66 20.17
CA ALA A 566 12.12 -5.88 20.75
C ALA A 566 11.72 -4.79 21.75
N PHE A 567 12.65 -4.28 22.54
CA PHE A 567 12.42 -3.15 23.44
C PHE A 567 12.26 -1.82 22.69
N GLU A 568 13.02 -1.62 21.61
CA GLU A 568 12.85 -0.49 20.69
C GLU A 568 11.44 -0.51 20.05
N ALA A 569 11.00 -1.67 19.56
CA ALA A 569 9.67 -1.84 18.98
C ALA A 569 8.53 -1.65 19.99
N ALA A 570 8.81 -1.84 21.28
CA ALA A 570 7.87 -1.58 22.37
C ALA A 570 7.90 -0.12 22.87
N ALA A 571 8.71 0.74 22.25
CA ALA A 571 8.90 2.15 22.62
C ALA A 571 9.28 2.35 24.11
N ILE A 572 10.01 1.39 24.70
CA ILE A 572 10.49 1.49 26.07
C ILE A 572 11.77 2.35 26.05
N GLY A 573 11.73 3.51 26.71
CA GLY A 573 12.89 4.39 26.88
C GLY A 573 13.99 3.75 27.74
N ASP A 574 15.22 4.29 27.64
CA ASP A 574 16.39 3.85 28.42
C ASP A 574 16.74 2.36 28.29
N ILE A 575 16.78 1.88 27.03
CA ILE A 575 17.05 0.47 26.68
C ILE A 575 18.35 -0.05 27.33
N ASP A 576 19.39 0.78 27.40
CA ASP A 576 20.69 0.41 27.97
C ASP A 576 20.67 0.27 29.50
N GLN A 577 19.65 0.80 30.19
CA GLN A 577 19.45 0.55 31.63
C GLN A 577 18.67 -0.75 31.88
N VAL A 578 17.81 -1.15 30.94
CA VAL A 578 16.98 -2.36 31.01
C VAL A 578 17.76 -3.61 30.57
N LEU A 579 18.61 -3.47 29.56
CA LEU A 579 19.51 -4.52 29.08
C LEU A 579 20.83 -4.51 29.85
N ARG A 580 21.08 -5.55 30.64
CA ARG A 580 22.41 -5.78 31.24
C ARG A 580 23.40 -6.15 30.14
N ALA A 581 24.58 -5.50 30.14
CA ALA A 581 25.70 -5.90 29.29
C ALA A 581 26.00 -7.40 29.51
N GLN A 582 26.20 -8.13 28.41
CA GLN A 582 26.55 -9.55 28.48
C GLN A 582 27.79 -9.71 29.36
N PRO A 583 27.78 -10.59 30.39
CA PRO A 583 28.97 -10.81 31.19
C PRO A 583 30.08 -11.27 30.26
N ALA A 584 31.26 -10.62 30.36
CA ALA A 584 32.44 -11.04 29.60
C ALA A 584 32.61 -12.55 29.79
N PRO A 585 32.78 -13.33 28.71
CA PRO A 585 32.82 -14.77 28.84
C PRO A 585 34.01 -15.14 29.72
N ASP A 586 33.73 -15.87 30.79
CA ASP A 586 34.70 -16.23 31.82
C ASP A 586 35.84 -17.04 31.16
N LEU A 587 37.07 -16.52 31.18
CA LEU A 587 38.22 -17.09 30.47
C LEU A 587 38.49 -18.56 30.87
N ALA A 588 38.11 -18.94 32.10
CA ALA A 588 38.20 -20.31 32.60
C ALA A 588 37.20 -21.28 31.91
N ALA A 589 35.98 -20.82 31.60
CA ALA A 589 34.96 -21.63 30.94
C ALA A 589 35.28 -21.87 29.46
N ILE A 590 35.90 -20.88 28.78
CA ILE A 590 36.40 -21.04 27.41
C ILE A 590 37.53 -22.08 27.35
N GLY A 591 38.42 -22.10 28.35
CA GLY A 591 39.50 -23.10 28.45
C GLY A 591 38.97 -24.54 28.53
N GLN A 592 37.98 -24.77 29.40
CA GLN A 592 37.37 -26.10 29.58
C GLN A 592 36.52 -26.52 28.38
N ALA A 593 35.74 -25.62 27.79
CA ALA A 593 34.95 -25.90 26.60
C ALA A 593 35.83 -26.19 25.36
N ALA A 594 36.95 -25.45 25.21
CA ALA A 594 37.91 -25.70 24.15
C ALA A 594 38.67 -27.03 24.34
N GLU A 595 38.88 -27.48 25.57
CA GLU A 595 39.51 -28.77 25.86
C GLU A 595 38.57 -29.94 25.59
N VAL A 596 37.29 -29.82 25.94
CA VAL A 596 36.24 -30.80 25.58
C VAL A 596 36.05 -30.87 24.06
N GLN A 597 36.02 -29.72 23.35
CA GLN A 597 35.94 -29.70 21.89
C GLN A 597 37.19 -30.28 21.21
N ARG A 598 38.39 -30.04 21.77
CA ARG A 598 39.63 -30.65 21.26
C ARG A 598 39.65 -32.17 21.45
N ARG A 599 39.09 -32.67 22.56
CA ARG A 599 38.95 -34.11 22.82
C ARG A 599 37.96 -34.76 21.86
N ALA A 600 36.77 -34.17 21.68
CA ALA A 600 35.76 -34.64 20.72
C ALA A 600 36.29 -34.68 19.27
N ARG A 601 37.09 -33.68 18.85
CA ARG A 601 37.71 -33.69 17.51
C ARG A 601 38.77 -34.78 17.35
N ARG A 602 39.52 -35.13 18.40
CA ARG A 602 40.47 -36.24 18.37
C ARG A 602 39.75 -37.58 18.28
N ASP A 603 38.72 -37.78 19.08
CA ASP A 603 37.93 -39.02 19.09
C ASP A 603 37.21 -39.24 17.73
N ALA A 604 36.69 -38.16 17.12
CA ALA A 604 36.09 -38.21 15.79
C ALA A 604 37.11 -38.60 14.70
N ARG A 605 38.34 -38.05 14.77
CA ARG A 605 39.43 -38.39 13.83
C ARG A 605 39.87 -39.85 13.97
N GLU A 606 39.93 -40.39 15.19
CA GLU A 606 40.26 -41.80 15.43
C GLU A 606 39.17 -42.75 14.93
N MET A 607 37.89 -42.38 15.09
CA MET A 607 36.76 -43.13 14.53
C MET A 607 36.80 -43.18 13.01
N GLU A 608 37.15 -42.06 12.36
CA GLU A 608 37.30 -41.98 10.90
C GLU A 608 38.47 -42.84 10.40
N ILE A 609 39.63 -42.78 11.07
CA ILE A 609 40.79 -43.63 10.73
C ILE A 609 40.46 -45.13 10.89
N ARG A 610 39.71 -45.52 11.93
CA ARG A 610 39.24 -46.91 12.09
C ARG A 610 38.28 -47.33 10.99
N ALA A 611 37.34 -46.47 10.62
CA ALA A 611 36.40 -46.76 9.54
C ALA A 611 37.14 -46.95 8.20
N ASP A 612 38.16 -46.16 7.93
CA ASP A 612 38.97 -46.30 6.71
C ASP A 612 39.88 -47.54 6.75
N GLN A 613 40.44 -47.90 7.90
CA GLN A 613 41.16 -49.18 8.06
C GLN A 613 40.26 -50.39 7.78
N GLN A 614 39.01 -50.37 8.24
CA GLN A 614 38.04 -51.43 7.96
C GLN A 614 37.70 -51.51 6.47
N LYS A 615 37.54 -50.37 5.78
CA LYS A 615 37.32 -50.35 4.32
C LYS A 615 38.53 -50.89 3.56
N VAL A 616 39.75 -50.54 3.97
CA VAL A 616 40.98 -51.07 3.35
C VAL A 616 41.10 -52.59 3.54
N GLN A 617 40.78 -53.13 4.72
CA GLN A 617 40.73 -54.57 4.96
C GLN A 617 39.65 -55.29 4.13
N GLN A 618 38.49 -54.68 3.97
CA GLN A 618 37.44 -55.22 3.08
C GLN A 618 37.89 -55.22 1.62
N VAL A 619 38.61 -54.19 1.17
CA VAL A 619 39.15 -54.14 -0.20
C VAL A 619 40.30 -55.14 -0.39
N SER A 620 41.16 -55.35 0.61
CA SER A 620 42.24 -56.34 0.50
C SER A 620 41.69 -57.76 0.44
N THR A 621 40.70 -58.12 1.26
CA THR A 621 40.07 -59.45 1.22
C THR A 621 39.36 -59.72 -0.11
N LEU A 622 38.75 -58.70 -0.70
CA LEU A 622 38.15 -58.79 -2.04
C LEU A 622 39.20 -58.93 -3.14
N ALA A 623 40.33 -58.21 -3.03
CA ALA A 623 41.46 -58.33 -3.96
C ALA A 623 42.12 -59.71 -3.88
N ASP A 624 42.31 -60.27 -2.68
CA ASP A 624 42.84 -61.61 -2.47
C ASP A 624 41.88 -62.68 -3.03
N ALA A 625 40.57 -62.53 -2.83
CA ALA A 625 39.58 -63.42 -3.43
C ALA A 625 39.60 -63.39 -4.98
N ILE A 626 39.80 -62.21 -5.58
CA ILE A 626 39.96 -62.06 -7.03
C ILE A 626 41.28 -62.65 -7.51
N LEU A 627 42.37 -62.51 -6.76
CA LEU A 627 43.66 -63.12 -7.07
C LEU A 627 43.57 -64.66 -7.03
N HIS A 628 42.90 -65.22 -6.03
CA HIS A 628 42.66 -66.66 -5.92
C HIS A 628 41.79 -67.19 -7.07
N LEU A 629 40.74 -66.46 -7.46
CA LEU A 629 39.93 -66.79 -8.65
C LEU A 629 40.72 -66.70 -9.97
N ALA A 630 41.63 -65.73 -10.09
CA ALA A 630 42.49 -65.57 -11.25
C ALA A 630 43.60 -66.63 -11.32
N GLN A 631 44.13 -67.07 -10.17
CA GLN A 631 45.09 -68.18 -10.08
C GLN A 631 44.41 -69.52 -10.37
N ALA A 632 43.18 -69.74 -9.88
CA ALA A 632 42.37 -70.91 -10.24
C ALA A 632 42.11 -70.98 -11.76
N ARG A 633 41.78 -69.83 -12.39
CA ARG A 633 41.61 -69.74 -13.85
C ARG A 633 42.91 -69.91 -14.66
N ARG A 634 44.08 -69.65 -14.07
CA ARG A 634 45.39 -69.87 -14.72
C ARG A 634 45.82 -71.33 -14.67
N VAL A 635 45.53 -72.03 -13.56
CA VAL A 635 45.76 -73.48 -13.44
C VAL A 635 44.86 -74.28 -14.38
N GLU A 636 43.65 -73.80 -14.68
CA GLU A 636 42.78 -74.38 -15.72
C GLU A 636 43.23 -74.07 -17.17
N GLY A 637 44.14 -73.10 -17.36
CA GLY A 637 44.61 -72.65 -18.68
C GLY A 637 46.00 -73.15 -19.11
N GLU A 638 46.78 -73.77 -18.20
CA GLU A 638 48.18 -74.17 -18.46
C GLU A 638 48.46 -75.69 -18.42
N THR A 639 47.43 -76.53 -18.22
CA THR A 639 47.48 -77.97 -18.55
C THR A 639 46.86 -78.20 -19.93
N GLY A 640 47.70 -78.09 -20.96
CA GLY A 640 47.33 -78.00 -22.37
C GLY A 640 46.67 -79.23 -23.01
N GLY A 641 46.21 -79.01 -24.24
CA GLY A 641 45.83 -80.08 -25.14
C GLY A 641 47.02 -80.93 -25.56
N ASN A 642 47.09 -82.17 -25.06
CA ASN A 642 47.41 -83.38 -25.82
C ASN A 642 47.16 -84.63 -24.95
N GLY A 643 46.40 -85.60 -25.45
CA GLY A 643 46.34 -86.96 -24.87
C GLY A 643 44.95 -87.42 -24.42
N ALA A 644 44.45 -88.43 -25.11
CA ALA A 644 43.22 -89.14 -24.84
C ALA A 644 43.22 -89.88 -23.49
N GLY A 645 42.04 -90.00 -22.87
CA GLY A 645 41.79 -90.87 -21.72
C GLY A 645 40.48 -90.49 -21.03
N GLY A 646 39.47 -91.34 -21.12
CA GLY A 646 38.14 -91.08 -20.61
C GLY A 646 37.96 -91.20 -19.10
N ASN A 647 36.69 -91.01 -18.73
CA ASN A 647 35.97 -91.33 -17.49
C ASN A 647 35.92 -90.25 -16.41
N GLY A 648 34.69 -89.78 -16.18
CA GLY A 648 34.10 -89.93 -14.85
C GLY A 648 33.78 -88.66 -14.08
N GLU A 649 32.48 -88.50 -13.84
CA GLU A 649 31.86 -87.93 -12.64
C GLU A 649 31.66 -86.41 -12.58
N GLY A 650 30.41 -86.04 -12.88
CA GLY A 650 29.80 -84.80 -12.44
C GLY A 650 29.22 -84.89 -11.03
N ASP A 651 28.57 -83.79 -10.67
CA ASP A 651 27.54 -83.66 -9.65
C ASP A 651 27.96 -83.82 -8.20
N GLY A 652 28.25 -82.70 -7.54
CA GLY A 652 28.41 -82.71 -6.09
C GLY A 652 28.65 -81.40 -5.37
N GLU A 653 28.07 -80.25 -5.77
CA GLU A 653 28.13 -79.06 -4.87
C GLU A 653 27.03 -77.99 -5.05
N LEU A 654 26.18 -78.09 -6.08
CA LEU A 654 25.04 -77.18 -6.26
C LEU A 654 23.87 -77.43 -5.28
N ALA A 655 23.89 -78.55 -4.55
CA ALA A 655 22.86 -78.94 -3.57
C ALA A 655 23.03 -78.31 -2.17
N TRP A 656 24.05 -77.47 -1.96
CA TRP A 656 24.24 -76.75 -0.69
C TRP A 656 23.59 -75.35 -0.69
N LEU A 657 23.60 -74.65 -1.83
CA LEU A 657 23.04 -73.30 -1.93
C LEU A 657 21.51 -73.25 -2.05
N GLU A 658 20.87 -74.34 -2.48
CA GLU A 658 19.40 -74.47 -2.52
C GLU A 658 18.72 -74.58 -1.15
N ARG A 659 19.48 -74.70 -0.05
CA ARG A 659 18.95 -74.80 1.32
C ARG A 659 18.67 -73.47 2.02
N GLN A 660 19.03 -72.33 1.43
CA GLN A 660 18.63 -71.01 1.94
C GLN A 660 17.46 -70.46 1.11
N GLY A 661 16.29 -70.98 1.45
CA GLY A 661 15.10 -70.93 0.62
C GLY A 661 14.57 -69.54 0.28
N PHE A 662 14.31 -69.34 -1.01
CA PHE A 662 13.14 -68.61 -1.50
C PHE A 662 12.58 -69.39 -2.70
N GLY A 663 11.47 -70.09 -2.43
CA GLY A 663 10.75 -70.93 -3.37
C GLY A 663 10.09 -70.16 -4.51
N THR A 664 9.80 -70.93 -5.54
CA THR A 664 9.57 -70.56 -6.94
C THR A 664 8.10 -70.33 -7.31
N GLY A 665 7.89 -69.49 -8.31
CA GLY A 665 6.65 -69.39 -9.09
C GLY A 665 6.98 -69.00 -10.53
N TRP A 666 6.98 -70.00 -11.42
CA TRP A 666 7.34 -69.99 -12.84
C TRP A 666 6.35 -69.15 -13.69
N GLY A 667 6.67 -68.55 -14.85
CA GLY A 667 7.89 -68.56 -15.65
C GLY A 667 7.79 -67.61 -16.87
N GLY A 668 8.93 -67.44 -17.54
CA GLY A 668 9.00 -67.11 -18.98
C GLY A 668 8.65 -65.67 -19.41
N ARG A 669 9.41 -64.65 -18.96
CA ARG A 669 9.72 -63.37 -19.69
C ARG A 669 10.53 -62.36 -18.85
N ALA A 670 11.51 -62.80 -18.05
CA ALA A 670 12.21 -61.91 -17.11
C ALA A 670 13.73 -62.16 -17.04
N TRP A 671 14.41 -62.12 -18.20
CA TRP A 671 15.89 -62.17 -18.28
C TRP A 671 16.53 -60.88 -18.82
N THR A 672 15.76 -59.79 -18.88
CA THR A 672 16.25 -58.43 -19.23
C THR A 672 15.96 -57.37 -18.16
N THR A 673 15.06 -57.64 -17.21
CA THR A 673 14.61 -56.66 -16.19
C THR A 673 15.39 -56.71 -14.86
N ARG A 674 16.27 -57.70 -14.65
CA ARG A 674 17.14 -57.76 -13.45
C ARG A 674 18.47 -57.02 -13.60
N ARG A 675 18.83 -56.61 -14.81
CA ARG A 675 20.02 -55.79 -15.07
C ARG A 675 19.78 -54.29 -14.81
N SER A 676 18.54 -53.82 -14.95
CA SER A 676 18.15 -52.42 -14.70
C SER A 676 17.99 -52.09 -13.22
N ALA A 677 17.48 -53.02 -12.40
CA ALA A 677 17.28 -52.79 -10.96
C ALA A 677 18.60 -52.68 -10.16
N ALA A 678 19.64 -53.43 -10.54
CA ALA A 678 20.97 -53.33 -9.93
C ALA A 678 21.71 -52.02 -10.34
N LEU A 679 21.43 -51.50 -11.54
CA LEU A 679 21.99 -50.24 -12.03
C LEU A 679 21.28 -49.00 -11.43
N GLU A 680 19.98 -49.08 -11.18
CA GLU A 680 19.21 -48.03 -10.48
C GLU A 680 19.57 -47.97 -8.98
N ALA A 681 19.78 -49.12 -8.32
CA ALA A 681 20.26 -49.17 -6.93
C ALA A 681 21.70 -48.61 -6.77
N ALA A 682 22.55 -48.77 -7.79
CA ALA A 682 23.88 -48.16 -7.85
C ALA A 682 23.83 -46.65 -8.18
N ARG A 683 22.79 -46.19 -8.89
CA ARG A 683 22.55 -44.77 -9.22
C ARG A 683 22.03 -43.99 -8.01
N ALA A 684 21.17 -44.60 -7.19
CA ALA A 684 20.66 -44.00 -5.95
C ALA A 684 21.77 -43.82 -4.90
N ARG A 685 22.64 -44.84 -4.71
CA ARG A 685 23.82 -44.74 -3.81
C ARG A 685 24.94 -43.81 -4.30
N ARG A 686 24.93 -43.42 -5.58
CA ARG A 686 25.89 -42.48 -6.18
C ARG A 686 25.51 -41.01 -5.97
N LEU A 687 24.22 -40.69 -5.84
CA LEU A 687 23.76 -39.32 -5.60
C LEU A 687 23.92 -38.90 -4.13
N GLU A 688 23.94 -39.86 -3.19
CA GLU A 688 24.18 -39.63 -1.76
C GLU A 688 25.66 -39.37 -1.40
N VAL A 689 26.62 -39.78 -2.25
CA VAL A 689 28.07 -39.61 -1.98
C VAL A 689 28.68 -38.39 -2.69
N LEU A 690 27.92 -37.71 -3.54
CA LEU A 690 28.40 -36.57 -4.35
C LEU A 690 27.88 -35.20 -3.87
N GLY A 691 27.25 -35.15 -2.69
CA GLY A 691 26.70 -33.92 -2.12
C GLY A 691 27.72 -32.95 -1.52
N ASP A 692 28.89 -33.43 -1.05
CA ASP A 692 29.83 -32.61 -0.26
C ASP A 692 31.30 -32.90 -0.61
N LEU A 693 31.76 -32.53 -1.82
CA LEU A 693 33.18 -32.62 -2.17
C LEU A 693 33.70 -31.29 -2.71
N GLY A 694 34.60 -30.67 -1.93
CA GLY A 694 35.30 -29.44 -2.28
C GLY A 694 36.24 -29.57 -3.48
N GLU A 695 36.51 -28.44 -4.12
CA GLU A 695 37.16 -28.32 -5.44
C GLU A 695 38.57 -28.95 -5.52
N ASP A 696 39.26 -29.06 -4.39
CA ASP A 696 40.59 -29.68 -4.30
C ASP A 696 40.55 -31.22 -4.33
N SER A 697 39.49 -31.83 -3.81
CA SER A 697 39.28 -33.29 -3.86
C SER A 697 38.88 -33.76 -5.27
N PHE A 698 38.23 -32.91 -6.05
CA PHE A 698 37.90 -33.17 -7.45
C PHE A 698 39.14 -33.13 -8.36
N ARG A 699 40.10 -32.22 -8.09
CA ARG A 699 41.38 -32.17 -8.82
C ARG A 699 42.26 -33.39 -8.54
N ALA A 700 42.29 -33.88 -7.30
CA ALA A 700 43.03 -35.10 -6.95
C ALA A 700 42.46 -36.37 -7.63
N TRP A 701 41.13 -36.46 -7.80
CA TRP A 701 40.48 -37.59 -8.47
C TRP A 701 40.70 -37.63 -10.00
N ARG A 702 40.81 -36.47 -10.66
CA ARG A 702 41.01 -36.36 -12.12
C ARG A 702 42.35 -36.93 -12.62
N HIS A 703 43.36 -36.99 -11.76
CA HIS A 703 44.71 -37.44 -12.12
C HIS A 703 45.04 -38.88 -11.68
N HIS A 704 44.09 -39.59 -11.06
CA HIS A 704 44.29 -40.97 -10.61
C HIS A 704 44.25 -41.99 -11.78
N PRO A 705 45.13 -43.02 -11.82
CA PRO A 705 45.27 -43.94 -12.95
C PRO A 705 43.99 -44.71 -13.30
N VAL A 706 43.17 -45.05 -12.30
CA VAL A 706 41.87 -45.73 -12.48
C VAL A 706 40.84 -44.82 -13.16
N SER A 707 40.87 -43.52 -12.86
CA SER A 707 39.99 -42.52 -13.49
C SER A 707 40.30 -42.33 -14.98
N ARG A 708 41.58 -42.42 -15.36
CA ARG A 708 42.02 -42.38 -16.77
C ARG A 708 41.60 -43.64 -17.54
N ALA A 709 41.61 -44.81 -16.91
CA ALA A 709 41.13 -46.05 -17.52
C ALA A 709 39.60 -46.02 -17.73
N VAL A 710 38.86 -45.42 -16.79
CA VAL A 710 37.41 -45.24 -16.90
C VAL A 710 37.04 -44.17 -17.94
N LEU A 711 37.80 -43.07 -18.05
CA LEU A 711 37.61 -42.07 -19.11
C LEU A 711 37.87 -42.66 -20.50
N ARG A 712 38.91 -43.49 -20.65
CA ARG A 712 39.21 -44.20 -21.90
C ARG A 712 38.12 -45.22 -22.26
N PHE A 713 37.57 -45.94 -21.28
CA PHE A 713 36.41 -46.82 -21.48
C PHE A 713 35.14 -46.04 -21.87
N LEU A 714 34.93 -44.84 -21.34
CA LEU A 714 33.81 -43.97 -21.70
C LEU A 714 33.97 -43.37 -23.11
N GLU A 715 35.20 -43.08 -23.52
CA GLU A 715 35.54 -42.69 -24.90
C GLU A 715 35.32 -43.86 -25.88
N ASP A 716 35.82 -45.06 -25.55
CA ASP A 716 35.59 -46.28 -26.35
C ASP A 716 34.09 -46.66 -26.40
N TYR A 717 33.33 -46.41 -25.33
CA TYR A 717 31.88 -46.61 -25.30
C TYR A 717 31.15 -45.56 -26.16
N ARG A 718 31.58 -44.29 -26.14
CA ARG A 718 31.04 -43.23 -27.00
C ARG A 718 31.23 -43.58 -28.47
N ASP A 719 32.41 -44.05 -28.84
CA ASP A 719 32.73 -44.44 -30.21
C ASP A 719 31.94 -45.69 -30.64
N SER A 720 31.66 -46.62 -29.71
CA SER A 720 30.79 -47.79 -29.96
C SER A 720 29.30 -47.43 -30.15
N VAL A 721 28.85 -46.35 -29.51
CA VAL A 721 27.48 -45.82 -29.65
C VAL A 721 27.35 -45.01 -30.94
N GLU A 722 28.35 -44.21 -31.31
CA GLU A 722 28.41 -43.51 -32.60
C GLU A 722 28.44 -44.51 -33.77
N GLN A 723 29.19 -45.61 -33.69
CA GLN A 723 29.20 -46.68 -34.70
C GLN A 723 27.83 -47.39 -34.82
N ARG A 724 27.10 -47.59 -33.71
CA ARG A 724 25.74 -48.13 -33.73
C ARG A 724 24.72 -47.14 -34.30
N MET A 725 24.85 -45.86 -33.97
CA MET A 725 23.98 -44.82 -34.53
C MET A 725 24.24 -44.60 -36.02
N LEU A 726 25.49 -44.64 -36.49
CA LEU A 726 25.87 -44.61 -37.90
C LEU A 726 25.39 -45.87 -38.66
N GLY A 727 25.36 -47.03 -37.99
CA GLY A 727 24.75 -48.26 -38.53
C GLY A 727 23.21 -48.19 -38.65
N GLN A 728 22.53 -47.55 -37.70
CA GLN A 728 21.09 -47.29 -37.76
C GLN A 728 20.72 -46.18 -38.75
N TRP A 729 21.62 -45.22 -38.98
CA TRP A 729 21.45 -44.16 -39.98
C TRP A 729 21.62 -44.67 -41.42
N ARG A 730 22.55 -45.62 -41.66
CA ARG A 730 22.68 -46.34 -42.95
C ARG A 730 21.50 -47.31 -43.24
N ALA A 731 20.73 -47.68 -42.22
CA ALA A 731 19.52 -48.52 -42.33
C ALA A 731 18.21 -47.70 -42.44
N GLY A 732 18.30 -46.36 -42.55
CA GLY A 732 17.17 -45.51 -42.95
C GLY A 732 16.07 -45.31 -41.91
N THR A 733 16.34 -45.43 -40.61
CA THR A 733 15.32 -45.25 -39.55
C THR A 733 15.79 -44.33 -38.42
N ALA A 734 16.24 -43.11 -38.73
CA ALA A 734 16.19 -41.96 -37.81
C ALA A 734 16.64 -40.67 -38.50
N ASN A 735 15.76 -39.65 -38.55
CA ASN A 735 16.17 -38.27 -38.85
C ASN A 735 16.13 -37.43 -37.54
N PRO A 736 17.10 -36.53 -37.29
CA PRO A 736 17.37 -35.89 -36.00
C PRO A 736 16.95 -34.41 -35.93
N GLY A 737 17.10 -33.82 -34.73
CA GLY A 737 17.28 -32.37 -34.51
C GLY A 737 16.07 -31.66 -33.91
N ALA A 738 16.05 -31.34 -32.61
CA ALA A 738 16.77 -30.26 -31.93
C ALA A 738 16.07 -28.90 -32.06
N GLY A 739 15.99 -28.20 -30.92
CA GLY A 739 15.16 -27.02 -30.74
C GLY A 739 15.73 -25.73 -31.34
N ALA A 740 14.81 -24.75 -31.45
CA ALA A 740 14.93 -23.39 -30.93
C ALA A 740 14.46 -22.30 -31.92
N ARG A 741 13.72 -21.35 -31.32
CA ARG A 741 13.45 -19.96 -31.74
C ARG A 741 12.36 -19.71 -32.79
N GLY A 742 11.53 -18.71 -32.47
CA GLY A 742 11.00 -17.76 -33.45
C GLY A 742 9.48 -17.60 -33.47
N ALA A 743 9.02 -16.52 -32.84
CA ALA A 743 7.97 -15.59 -33.30
C ALA A 743 6.66 -16.12 -33.95
N ARG A 744 5.53 -15.60 -33.43
CA ARG A 744 4.20 -15.46 -34.09
C ARG A 744 4.36 -14.81 -35.50
N PRO A 745 3.38 -14.83 -36.46
CA PRO A 745 1.92 -14.95 -36.30
C PRO A 745 1.10 -15.65 -37.44
N ARG A 746 -0.21 -15.80 -37.18
CA ARG A 746 -1.39 -15.69 -38.07
C ARG A 746 -1.33 -16.03 -39.58
N ARG A 747 -2.38 -16.79 -39.98
CA ARG A 747 -3.42 -16.55 -41.04
C ARG A 747 -3.50 -17.55 -42.21
N ARG A 748 -4.71 -18.12 -42.29
CA ARG A 748 -5.66 -18.25 -43.43
C ARG A 748 -5.53 -19.39 -44.46
N ARG A 749 -6.71 -20.01 -44.63
CA ARG A 749 -7.39 -20.52 -45.85
C ARG A 749 -6.70 -21.70 -46.55
N GLY A 750 -7.40 -22.69 -47.10
CA GLY A 750 -8.81 -22.98 -47.32
C GLY A 750 -8.89 -24.44 -47.84
N ARG A 751 -9.98 -25.15 -47.58
CA ARG A 751 -11.09 -25.41 -48.52
C ARG A 751 -10.89 -26.70 -49.34
N ASP A 752 -11.73 -27.70 -49.10
CA ASP A 752 -12.67 -28.28 -50.08
C ASP A 752 -13.52 -29.38 -49.40
N ARG A 753 -14.86 -29.21 -49.35
CA ARG A 753 -15.94 -29.84 -50.17
C ARG A 753 -16.30 -31.26 -49.70
N GLY A 754 -17.55 -31.71 -49.59
CA GLY A 754 -18.91 -31.22 -49.88
C GLY A 754 -19.91 -32.27 -49.32
N ALA A 755 -21.15 -31.94 -48.93
CA ALA A 755 -22.40 -32.04 -49.70
C ALA A 755 -23.56 -31.56 -48.77
N ALA A 756 -24.40 -30.57 -49.13
CA ALA A 756 -25.71 -30.67 -49.83
C ALA A 756 -26.76 -31.54 -49.07
N MET A 757 -28.03 -31.20 -48.84
CA MET A 757 -28.94 -30.07 -49.11
C MET A 757 -30.30 -30.41 -48.45
N GLY A 758 -31.11 -29.43 -48.02
CA GLY A 758 -32.52 -29.65 -47.65
C GLY A 758 -33.17 -28.50 -46.88
N ARG A 759 -34.12 -27.80 -47.50
CA ARG A 759 -35.00 -26.76 -46.93
C ARG A 759 -36.31 -27.41 -46.43
N ASP A 760 -36.91 -26.79 -45.41
CA ASP A 760 -38.34 -26.57 -45.10
C ASP A 760 -38.37 -26.18 -43.60
N GLY A 761 -39.06 -25.18 -43.06
CA GLY A 761 -40.43 -24.73 -43.30
C GLY A 761 -41.22 -24.93 -41.99
N GLY A 762 -41.40 -23.88 -41.18
CA GLY A 762 -42.58 -23.75 -40.29
C GLY A 762 -42.45 -23.94 -38.75
N ILE A 763 -42.79 -22.85 -38.04
CA ILE A 763 -43.76 -22.72 -36.91
C ILE A 763 -43.44 -23.32 -35.52
N LEU A 764 -43.51 -22.39 -34.54
CA LEU A 764 -43.73 -22.49 -33.08
C LEU A 764 -44.23 -23.82 -32.50
N TRP A 765 -43.68 -24.21 -31.34
CA TRP A 765 -44.47 -24.64 -30.17
C TRP A 765 -43.70 -24.44 -28.85
N TRP A 766 -44.41 -23.95 -27.83
CA TRP A 766 -43.94 -23.69 -26.47
C TRP A 766 -43.62 -24.99 -25.72
N GLY A 767 -42.41 -25.10 -25.18
CA GLY A 767 -41.98 -26.19 -24.28
C GLY A 767 -42.25 -25.83 -22.82
N ARG A 768 -43.36 -26.34 -22.31
CA ARG A 768 -43.91 -26.28 -20.94
C ARG A 768 -42.85 -26.68 -19.88
N ARG A 769 -42.38 -25.75 -19.05
CA ARG A 769 -41.52 -26.03 -17.87
C ARG A 769 -42.43 -26.60 -16.77
N VAL A 770 -42.28 -27.89 -16.49
CA VAL A 770 -43.04 -28.61 -15.45
C VAL A 770 -42.68 -28.00 -14.09
N MET A 771 -43.68 -27.47 -13.39
CA MET A 771 -43.60 -27.11 -11.97
C MET A 771 -43.22 -28.37 -11.19
N ARG A 772 -42.05 -28.40 -10.55
CA ARG A 772 -41.76 -29.40 -9.52
C ARG A 772 -42.70 -29.09 -8.35
N GLU A 773 -43.70 -29.94 -8.12
CA GLU A 773 -44.52 -29.94 -6.91
C GLU A 773 -43.66 -30.38 -5.71
N GLY A 774 -42.73 -29.51 -5.28
CA GLY A 774 -42.06 -29.62 -3.98
C GLY A 774 -42.83 -28.81 -2.96
N ARG A 775 -43.21 -29.40 -1.81
CA ARG A 775 -43.87 -28.67 -0.72
C ARG A 775 -42.94 -27.54 -0.25
N ILE A 776 -43.39 -26.30 -0.36
CA ILE A 776 -42.63 -25.11 0.09
C ILE A 776 -42.76 -25.00 1.60
N LEU A 777 -41.62 -24.96 2.28
CA LEU A 777 -41.55 -24.73 3.73
C LEU A 777 -41.25 -23.25 3.99
N LYS A 778 -42.07 -22.60 4.83
CA LYS A 778 -41.88 -21.20 5.25
C LYS A 778 -41.34 -21.16 6.68
N PHE A 779 -40.13 -20.66 6.84
CA PHE A 779 -39.52 -20.39 8.15
C PHE A 779 -38.81 -19.04 8.10
N ASP A 780 -39.06 -18.18 9.09
CA ASP A 780 -38.39 -16.89 9.28
C ASP A 780 -38.25 -16.03 7.99
N GLN A 781 -39.37 -15.84 7.27
CA GLN A 781 -39.47 -15.13 5.99
C GLN A 781 -38.69 -15.72 4.79
N GLN A 782 -38.05 -16.88 4.94
CA GLN A 782 -37.33 -17.58 3.88
C GLN A 782 -38.11 -18.81 3.39
N GLU A 783 -38.05 -19.04 2.08
CA GLU A 783 -38.77 -20.12 1.40
C GLU A 783 -37.76 -21.20 0.98
N TYR A 784 -37.88 -22.40 1.56
CA TYR A 784 -37.04 -23.56 1.21
C TYR A 784 -37.86 -24.59 0.44
N VAL A 785 -37.23 -25.21 -0.56
CA VAL A 785 -37.74 -26.35 -1.32
C VAL A 785 -37.11 -27.62 -0.75
N MET A 786 -37.97 -28.56 -0.36
CA MET A 786 -37.53 -29.86 0.13
C MET A 786 -36.73 -30.59 -0.94
N SER A 787 -35.56 -31.10 -0.57
CA SER A 787 -34.74 -31.94 -1.45
C SER A 787 -35.29 -33.37 -1.48
N ASP A 788 -35.79 -33.81 -2.64
CA ASP A 788 -36.28 -35.18 -2.84
C ASP A 788 -35.12 -36.19 -2.80
N TRP A 789 -35.25 -37.20 -1.92
CA TRP A 789 -34.30 -38.31 -1.82
C TRP A 789 -34.96 -39.61 -2.31
N ASP A 790 -34.28 -40.33 -3.21
CA ASP A 790 -34.76 -41.56 -3.86
C ASP A 790 -34.42 -42.85 -3.08
N GLY A 791 -33.93 -42.71 -1.84
CA GLY A 791 -33.53 -43.84 -1.00
C GLY A 791 -32.11 -44.35 -1.27
N VAL A 792 -31.39 -43.79 -2.24
CA VAL A 792 -30.03 -44.20 -2.60
C VAL A 792 -29.02 -43.13 -2.17
N ASN A 793 -27.92 -43.53 -1.52
CA ASN A 793 -26.85 -42.60 -1.19
C ASN A 793 -26.02 -42.25 -2.45
N ARG A 794 -26.32 -41.10 -3.07
CA ARG A 794 -25.59 -40.55 -4.23
C ARG A 794 -24.49 -39.55 -3.86
N ALA A 795 -24.25 -39.33 -2.57
CA ALA A 795 -23.16 -38.48 -2.11
C ALA A 795 -21.78 -39.10 -2.40
N GLY A 796 -21.69 -40.42 -2.58
CA GLY A 796 -20.43 -41.14 -2.78
C GLY A 796 -19.61 -41.39 -1.51
N TYR A 797 -20.13 -41.00 -0.34
CA TYR A 797 -19.44 -41.12 0.95
C TYR A 797 -20.27 -41.87 1.99
N VAL A 798 -19.61 -42.71 2.78
CA VAL A 798 -20.20 -43.40 3.94
C VAL A 798 -19.66 -42.72 5.21
N PRO A 799 -20.53 -42.17 6.08
CA PRO A 799 -20.10 -41.52 7.31
C PRO A 799 -19.46 -42.53 8.28
N LEU A 800 -18.38 -42.11 8.94
CA LEU A 800 -17.67 -42.91 9.96
C LEU A 800 -17.90 -42.32 11.35
N ASP A 801 -17.70 -43.15 12.38
CA ASP A 801 -17.78 -42.77 13.79
C ASP A 801 -19.13 -42.12 14.17
N ASP A 802 -19.12 -40.96 14.83
CA ASP A 802 -20.28 -40.18 15.29
C ASP A 802 -20.90 -39.29 14.20
N LYS A 803 -20.45 -39.43 12.94
CA LYS A 803 -20.86 -38.55 11.83
C LYS A 803 -22.16 -38.99 11.18
N ILE A 804 -22.88 -38.02 10.63
CA ILE A 804 -24.18 -38.19 9.98
C ILE A 804 -24.16 -37.40 8.69
N LEU A 805 -24.62 -38.04 7.63
CA LEU A 805 -24.72 -37.48 6.29
C LEU A 805 -26.16 -37.04 6.03
N VAL A 806 -26.36 -35.75 5.77
CA VAL A 806 -27.67 -35.12 5.58
C VAL A 806 -27.71 -34.41 4.23
N LEU A 807 -28.78 -34.60 3.46
CA LEU A 807 -29.08 -33.82 2.27
C LEU A 807 -29.85 -32.57 2.72
N ALA A 808 -29.24 -31.39 2.58
CA ALA A 808 -29.85 -30.14 3.02
C ALA A 808 -30.95 -29.68 2.04
N ASP A 809 -31.94 -28.95 2.55
CA ASP A 809 -32.93 -28.29 1.71
C ASP A 809 -32.32 -27.12 0.94
N VAL A 810 -32.85 -26.85 -0.25
CA VAL A 810 -32.37 -25.77 -1.13
C VAL A 810 -33.29 -24.57 -0.99
N HIS A 811 -32.74 -23.36 -0.97
CA HIS A 811 -33.56 -22.16 -0.97
C HIS A 811 -34.33 -22.02 -2.29
N ALA A 812 -35.57 -21.54 -2.25
CA ALA A 812 -36.37 -21.34 -3.45
C ALA A 812 -35.73 -20.28 -4.37
N ASP A 813 -35.63 -20.59 -5.66
CA ASP A 813 -35.08 -19.67 -6.68
C ASP A 813 -36.00 -18.47 -6.97
N MET A 814 -37.27 -18.58 -6.55
CA MET A 814 -38.30 -17.57 -6.72
C MET A 814 -38.99 -17.29 -5.40
N THR A 815 -39.27 -16.02 -5.13
CA THR A 815 -40.17 -15.63 -4.03
C THR A 815 -41.63 -15.94 -4.40
N SER A 816 -42.51 -16.04 -3.41
CA SER A 816 -43.97 -16.12 -3.60
C SER A 816 -44.58 -15.00 -4.50
N GLY A 817 -43.85 -13.93 -4.78
CA GLY A 817 -44.20 -12.88 -5.75
C GLY A 817 -43.67 -13.09 -7.18
N ALA A 818 -43.18 -14.29 -7.53
CA ALA A 818 -42.60 -14.65 -8.84
C ALA A 818 -41.35 -13.85 -9.26
N VAL A 819 -40.64 -13.26 -8.30
CA VAL A 819 -39.35 -12.57 -8.54
C VAL A 819 -38.22 -13.58 -8.39
N GLN A 820 -37.38 -13.68 -9.43
CA GLN A 820 -36.20 -14.55 -9.44
C GLN A 820 -35.08 -13.95 -8.60
N LEU A 821 -34.56 -14.72 -7.64
CA LEU A 821 -33.48 -14.30 -6.76
C LEU A 821 -32.11 -14.49 -7.43
N PRO A 822 -31.10 -13.64 -7.14
CA PRO A 822 -29.74 -13.84 -7.63
C PRO A 822 -29.14 -15.17 -7.16
N ALA A 823 -28.41 -15.88 -8.03
CA ALA A 823 -27.84 -17.20 -7.74
C ALA A 823 -26.93 -17.21 -6.49
N GLU A 824 -26.10 -16.18 -6.30
CA GLU A 824 -25.23 -16.05 -5.10
C GLU A 824 -26.03 -15.92 -3.80
N TYR A 825 -27.20 -15.29 -3.86
CA TYR A 825 -28.09 -15.17 -2.70
C TYR A 825 -28.72 -16.52 -2.36
N VAL A 826 -29.20 -17.24 -3.37
CA VAL A 826 -29.76 -18.60 -3.22
C VAL A 826 -28.71 -19.55 -2.66
N GLU A 827 -27.48 -19.51 -3.14
CA GLU A 827 -26.37 -20.32 -2.61
C GLU A 827 -26.09 -19.97 -1.14
N ARG A 828 -25.96 -18.69 -0.80
CA ARG A 828 -25.71 -18.25 0.58
C ARG A 828 -26.83 -18.65 1.55
N GLN A 829 -28.09 -18.61 1.11
CA GLN A 829 -29.22 -19.04 1.95
C GLN A 829 -29.36 -20.56 2.01
N THR A 830 -29.04 -21.28 0.93
CA THR A 830 -28.95 -22.75 0.95
C THR A 830 -27.86 -23.23 1.93
N LEU A 831 -26.76 -22.49 2.04
CA LEU A 831 -25.75 -22.70 3.09
C LEU A 831 -26.25 -22.39 4.50
N ALA A 832 -27.29 -21.58 4.64
CA ALA A 832 -27.95 -21.29 5.92
C ALA A 832 -29.10 -22.25 6.26
N ALA A 833 -29.42 -23.24 5.40
CA ALA A 833 -30.47 -24.21 5.67
C ALA A 833 -30.26 -24.93 7.01
N GLU A 834 -31.33 -25.06 7.78
CA GLU A 834 -31.38 -25.70 9.11
C GLU A 834 -32.10 -27.06 9.08
N HIS A 835 -32.64 -27.43 7.91
CA HIS A 835 -33.43 -28.65 7.73
C HIS A 835 -32.85 -29.49 6.58
N GLY A 836 -33.03 -30.81 6.70
CA GLY A 836 -32.61 -31.74 5.67
C GLY A 836 -33.07 -33.17 5.95
N THR A 837 -32.75 -34.06 5.03
CA THR A 837 -33.08 -35.48 5.09
C THR A 837 -31.83 -36.30 5.37
N VAL A 838 -31.88 -37.20 6.36
CA VAL A 838 -30.75 -38.08 6.69
C VAL A 838 -30.56 -39.10 5.57
N ILE A 839 -29.32 -39.23 5.08
CA ILE A 839 -28.95 -40.14 3.98
C ILE A 839 -28.22 -41.36 4.52
N ALA A 840 -27.33 -41.14 5.49
CA ALA A 840 -26.59 -42.20 6.15
C ALA A 840 -26.17 -41.77 7.56
N VAL A 841 -26.05 -42.74 8.45
CA VAL A 841 -25.67 -42.54 9.86
C VAL A 841 -24.43 -43.37 10.15
N GLY A 842 -23.43 -42.75 10.77
CA GLY A 842 -22.18 -43.42 11.13
C GLY A 842 -22.39 -44.48 12.21
N PRO A 843 -21.52 -45.51 12.27
CA PRO A 843 -21.71 -46.68 13.13
C PRO A 843 -21.62 -46.38 14.64
N ALA A 844 -21.07 -45.23 15.05
CA ALA A 844 -20.99 -44.82 16.46
C ALA A 844 -21.92 -43.63 16.79
N ALA A 845 -22.65 -43.08 15.81
CA ALA A 845 -23.58 -41.99 16.02
C ALA A 845 -24.76 -42.45 16.91
N PHE A 846 -25.12 -41.61 17.88
CA PHE A 846 -26.13 -41.85 18.91
C PHE A 846 -25.95 -43.15 19.70
N ARG A 847 -24.70 -43.59 19.88
CA ARG A 847 -24.36 -44.68 20.81
C ARG A 847 -24.10 -44.15 22.22
N TRP A 848 -23.49 -42.98 22.31
CA TRP A 848 -23.21 -42.24 23.54
C TRP A 848 -23.73 -40.81 23.40
N ASN A 849 -23.92 -40.10 24.51
CA ASN A 849 -24.11 -38.64 24.46
C ASN A 849 -22.88 -37.93 23.89
N ASP A 850 -23.00 -36.64 23.59
CA ASP A 850 -21.95 -35.86 22.92
C ASP A 850 -20.61 -35.83 23.68
N ASP A 851 -20.65 -35.96 25.02
CA ASP A 851 -19.46 -36.01 25.87
C ASP A 851 -18.88 -37.43 26.03
N GLY A 852 -19.51 -38.46 25.47
CA GLY A 852 -19.09 -39.86 25.59
C GLY A 852 -19.23 -40.48 26.99
N THR A 853 -19.95 -39.80 27.90
CA THR A 853 -20.02 -40.14 29.34
C THR A 853 -21.19 -41.05 29.71
N ARG A 854 -22.28 -41.05 28.94
CA ARG A 854 -23.46 -41.90 29.15
C ARG A 854 -23.97 -42.48 27.84
N GLN A 855 -24.52 -43.69 27.89
CA GLN A 855 -25.13 -44.31 26.73
C GLN A 855 -26.34 -43.47 26.28
N TRP A 856 -26.50 -43.29 24.97
CA TRP A 856 -27.61 -42.52 24.43
C TRP A 856 -28.94 -43.23 24.70
N VAL A 857 -29.95 -42.47 25.13
CA VAL A 857 -31.30 -42.95 25.39
C VAL A 857 -32.27 -42.03 24.64
N GLY A 858 -32.70 -42.46 23.46
CA GLY A 858 -33.58 -41.67 22.58
C GLY A 858 -33.74 -42.32 21.20
N GLN A 859 -34.63 -41.77 20.36
CA GLN A 859 -34.78 -42.20 18.98
C GLN A 859 -33.52 -41.84 18.18
N VAL A 860 -32.97 -42.81 17.46
CA VAL A 860 -31.84 -42.61 16.55
C VAL A 860 -32.42 -42.30 15.16
N PRO A 861 -32.00 -41.21 14.48
CA PRO A 861 -32.44 -40.92 13.13
C PRO A 861 -32.08 -42.08 12.19
N ALA A 862 -33.02 -42.54 11.39
CA ALA A 862 -32.79 -43.50 10.32
C ALA A 862 -32.58 -42.78 8.97
N PRO A 863 -31.92 -43.40 7.98
CA PRO A 863 -31.93 -42.90 6.61
C PRO A 863 -33.36 -42.68 6.12
N GLY A 864 -33.67 -41.46 5.67
CA GLY A 864 -35.01 -41.01 5.28
C GLY A 864 -35.70 -40.11 6.30
N ASP A 865 -35.25 -40.10 7.55
CA ASP A 865 -35.80 -39.22 8.57
C ASP A 865 -35.44 -37.77 8.28
N ARG A 866 -36.37 -36.87 8.61
CA ARG A 866 -36.15 -35.43 8.55
C ARG A 866 -35.50 -34.97 9.84
N VAL A 867 -34.49 -34.12 9.73
CA VAL A 867 -33.76 -33.60 10.89
C VAL A 867 -33.65 -32.08 10.83
N TYR A 868 -33.69 -31.47 12.01
CA TYR A 868 -33.30 -30.10 12.24
C TYR A 868 -31.87 -30.09 12.77
N PHE A 869 -31.01 -29.28 12.16
CA PHE A 869 -29.61 -29.13 12.52
C PHE A 869 -29.22 -27.66 12.60
N GLU A 870 -28.18 -27.36 13.38
CA GLU A 870 -27.73 -25.99 13.59
C GLU A 870 -27.31 -25.28 12.28
N ARG A 871 -27.60 -23.98 12.19
CA ARG A 871 -27.25 -23.17 11.03
C ARG A 871 -25.75 -23.20 10.75
N TYR A 872 -25.38 -23.43 9.49
CA TYR A 872 -23.98 -23.62 9.04
C TYR A 872 -23.25 -24.83 9.65
N ALA A 873 -23.95 -25.79 10.25
CA ALA A 873 -23.31 -26.99 10.79
C ALA A 873 -22.83 -27.97 9.70
N GLY A 874 -21.74 -28.68 10.03
CA GLY A 874 -21.15 -29.73 9.20
C GLY A 874 -20.19 -29.24 8.12
N GLN A 875 -19.52 -30.19 7.47
CA GLN A 875 -18.72 -29.96 6.27
C GLN A 875 -19.59 -30.16 5.02
N LEU A 876 -19.41 -29.30 4.02
CA LEU A 876 -20.14 -29.35 2.76
C LEU A 876 -19.46 -30.32 1.79
N LEU A 877 -20.25 -31.22 1.22
CA LEU A 877 -19.82 -32.18 0.22
C LEU A 877 -20.71 -32.02 -1.01
N LYS A 878 -20.11 -32.00 -2.20
CA LYS A 878 -20.85 -32.06 -3.46
C LYS A 878 -20.92 -33.52 -3.89
N GLY A 879 -22.13 -34.07 -3.97
CA GLY A 879 -22.36 -35.47 -4.37
C GLY A 879 -22.11 -35.71 -5.85
N GLU A 880 -22.14 -36.98 -6.26
CA GLU A 880 -21.99 -37.37 -7.68
C GLU A 880 -23.17 -36.89 -8.55
N ASP A 881 -24.31 -36.62 -7.93
CA ASP A 881 -25.50 -36.02 -8.54
C ASP A 881 -25.45 -34.48 -8.61
N GLY A 882 -24.40 -33.86 -8.09
CA GLY A 882 -24.21 -32.42 -8.06
C GLY A 882 -24.98 -31.69 -6.96
N LEU A 883 -25.72 -32.40 -6.10
CA LEU A 883 -26.41 -31.83 -4.94
C LEU A 883 -25.45 -31.59 -3.77
N LEU A 884 -25.86 -30.70 -2.87
CA LEU A 884 -25.09 -30.33 -1.68
C LEU A 884 -25.51 -31.17 -0.48
N TYR A 885 -24.57 -31.99 0.01
CA TYR A 885 -24.70 -32.78 1.22
C TYR A 885 -23.91 -32.15 2.36
N ARG A 886 -24.31 -32.45 3.59
CA ARG A 886 -23.62 -32.06 4.81
C ARG A 886 -23.20 -33.27 5.61
N LEU A 887 -21.92 -33.32 5.96
CA LEU A 887 -21.37 -34.29 6.90
C LEU A 887 -21.18 -33.61 8.25
N MET A 888 -21.99 -33.97 9.24
CA MET A 888 -22.01 -33.34 10.57
C MET A 888 -21.85 -34.37 11.69
N SER A 889 -21.45 -33.94 12.88
CA SER A 889 -21.44 -34.80 14.08
C SER A 889 -22.86 -34.90 14.65
N GLN A 890 -23.16 -36.00 15.36
CA GLN A 890 -24.43 -36.19 16.08
C GLN A 890 -24.85 -34.97 16.93
N ARG A 891 -23.88 -34.24 17.51
CA ARG A 891 -24.12 -33.05 18.35
C ARG A 891 -24.83 -31.91 17.62
N CYS A 892 -24.74 -31.89 16.29
CA CYS A 892 -25.31 -30.83 15.46
C CYS A 892 -26.79 -31.06 15.14
N ILE A 893 -27.33 -32.24 15.43
CA ILE A 893 -28.74 -32.56 15.21
C ILE A 893 -29.52 -32.21 16.47
N ALA A 894 -30.43 -31.23 16.35
CA ALA A 894 -31.23 -30.76 17.49
C ALA A 894 -32.58 -31.49 17.60
N ALA A 895 -33.17 -31.95 16.48
CA ALA A 895 -34.45 -32.65 16.49
C ALA A 895 -34.66 -33.57 15.26
N ILE A 896 -35.51 -34.58 15.43
CA ILE A 896 -36.05 -35.41 14.34
C ILE A 896 -37.49 -34.96 14.07
N GLY A 897 -37.85 -34.72 12.81
CA GLY A 897 -39.20 -34.35 12.40
C GLY A 897 -40.17 -35.52 12.53
N THR A 898 -41.27 -35.33 13.24
CA THR A 898 -42.35 -36.32 13.35
C THR A 898 -43.32 -36.16 12.18
N ALA A 899 -43.66 -37.26 11.50
CA ALA A 899 -44.73 -37.23 10.50
C ALA A 899 -46.07 -36.97 11.20
N ALA A 900 -46.79 -35.92 10.80
CA ALA A 900 -48.16 -35.71 11.25
C ALA A 900 -49.06 -36.79 10.64
N ASP A 901 -49.61 -37.66 11.48
CA ASP A 901 -50.65 -38.62 11.09
C ASP A 901 -51.81 -37.88 10.41
N GLY A 902 -52.12 -38.28 9.18
CA GLY A 902 -53.23 -37.73 8.41
C GLY A 902 -54.57 -37.89 9.12
N LYS A 903 -55.28 -36.78 9.29
CA LYS A 903 -56.72 -36.76 9.55
C LYS A 903 -57.42 -35.77 8.61
N GLY A 904 -58.22 -36.33 7.71
CA GLY A 904 -59.52 -35.78 7.30
C GLY A 904 -59.54 -34.84 6.11
N GLU A 905 -59.69 -35.40 4.91
CA GLU A 905 -60.62 -34.82 3.93
C GLU A 905 -62.03 -34.75 4.54
N GLY A 906 -62.74 -33.63 4.35
CA GLY A 906 -64.20 -33.53 4.51
C GLY A 906 -64.72 -32.63 5.63
N ALA A 907 -64.92 -31.35 5.32
CA ALA A 907 -66.14 -30.55 5.54
C ALA A 907 -65.92 -29.12 5.02
#